data_AF-A0A534Y3X4-F1
#
_entry.id   AF-A0A534Y3X4-F1
#
_cell.length_a   1.000
_cell.length_b   1.000
_cell.length_c   1.000
_cell.angle_alpha   90.00
_cell.angle_beta   90.00
_cell.angle_gamma   90.00
#
_symmetry.space_group_name_H-M   'P 1'
#
loop_
_entity.id
_entity.type
_entity.pdbx_description
1 polymer ?
#
loop_
_entity_poly.entity_id
_entity_poly.type
_entity_poly.pdbx_seq_one_letter_code
_entity_poly.pdbx_strand_id
1 'polypeptide(L)'
;MRRKAEGSPRSWSWIRETASRSSSTQIRNDPRAFSEITRPPSRWPGVKAMLRTMWGGTFGARPALRERAIVAAVAIAVLFLLGLAGCSRTPAPVMELSDDAVPGLIEVELRERAAVPGKVVDQAEQEDDLYGDALSSEYDVELEVEPGTEAEVLAQLRARPDVIWAEPVVRYQATWVPDDPDFSKQWHLKAAGAERAWDATRGESVTVAVIDTGIYPVDDLDPARLVQGWNFVANNDDARDDHAHGTHVAGTVAQSTGNGKGVAGMAPQARLMPVKVLSASGSGTSHAIAEGIRWAVDHGARVLNLSLGGGGRSLAMATAVAYAHRRGAVVVCAAGNSGSRGVSYPAAYPGAFAVSAVGPQGRLAPYSSFGPEIAIAAPGGDKSQGEEAGVLQQTLAEGSTTESAYRWFQGTSMATPHVAGAAALVMSLGVSAPLAVEEVLRSTAHDAPDGNREKYGSGLVDAAAAVRKATLWWGLWRLAFAVFGAWFALRHARAVGQIRASEKAGPLFWVGLGAGAGALAMLAPFAGERISLLSFLALPPAAWPQRFLGPLAGYIGWSALVPFALALPARLASRPLQNAFGAAAAGLAFGWSGTLLHAAIWRTVALPWMPALLMPFWLLASAFIAWMAGRGLLSREPLR
;
A
#
# COMPACT_ATOMS: atom_id res chain seq x y z
N MET A 1 39.69 -1.46 62.62
CA MET A 1 40.12 -0.05 62.84
C MET A 1 39.30 0.84 61.90
N ARG A 2 38.17 1.42 62.35
CA ARG A 2 37.87 2.86 62.66
C ARG A 2 38.03 3.82 61.44
N ARG A 3 36.93 4.28 60.80
CA ARG A 3 36.07 5.51 61.01
C ARG A 3 36.73 6.82 60.47
N LYS A 4 36.08 7.83 59.85
CA LYS A 4 34.67 8.23 59.55
C LYS A 4 34.64 9.51 58.64
N ALA A 5 33.44 9.80 58.07
CA ALA A 5 32.77 11.11 57.76
C ALA A 5 33.35 12.04 56.65
N GLU A 6 32.65 12.53 55.59
CA GLU A 6 31.33 13.19 55.33
C GLU A 6 31.46 14.72 55.06
N GLY A 7 30.77 15.25 54.03
CA GLY A 7 30.30 16.65 53.95
C GLY A 7 30.61 17.47 52.68
N SER A 8 29.57 17.89 51.94
CA SER A 8 29.54 18.87 50.81
C SER A 8 29.21 20.31 51.32
N PRO A 9 28.76 21.37 50.56
CA PRO A 9 28.80 21.76 49.13
C PRO A 9 29.00 23.31 48.82
N ARG A 10 28.95 23.71 47.52
CA ARG A 10 28.37 24.96 46.90
C ARG A 10 29.09 26.36 46.92
N SER A 11 28.64 27.19 45.95
CA SER A 11 28.94 28.61 45.58
C SER A 11 30.19 28.82 44.71
N TRP A 12 30.22 29.68 43.68
CA TRP A 12 30.05 31.14 43.71
C TRP A 12 29.53 31.75 42.39
N SER A 13 28.88 32.91 42.52
CA SER A 13 28.39 33.82 41.48
C SER A 13 28.92 35.25 41.71
N TRP A 14 28.88 36.07 40.64
CA TRP A 14 28.87 37.56 40.58
C TRP A 14 30.22 38.32 40.71
N ILE A 15 30.49 39.54 40.20
CA ILE A 15 29.86 40.61 39.37
C ILE A 15 30.94 41.68 39.05
N ARG A 16 30.78 42.47 37.96
CA ARG A 16 30.89 43.97 37.89
C ARG A 16 30.46 44.40 36.48
N GLU A 17 29.36 45.08 36.16
CA GLU A 17 28.59 46.25 36.67
C GLU A 17 29.09 47.63 36.22
N THR A 18 28.23 48.35 35.47
CA THR A 18 27.89 49.80 35.52
C THR A 18 26.65 49.99 34.60
N ALA A 19 25.40 50.16 35.02
CA ALA A 19 24.71 51.18 35.85
C ALA A 19 24.30 52.47 35.08
N SER A 20 22.99 52.68 34.85
CA SER A 20 22.22 53.80 35.44
C SER A 20 20.71 53.82 35.07
N ARG A 21 19.87 53.69 36.12
CA ARG A 21 18.61 54.42 36.47
C ARG A 21 17.44 54.49 35.46
N SER A 22 16.26 53.88 35.68
CA SER A 22 15.22 53.95 36.75
C SER A 22 14.13 55.02 36.53
N SER A 23 12.88 54.59 36.29
CA SER A 23 11.70 55.01 37.09
C SER A 23 10.39 54.37 36.57
N SER A 24 9.68 53.74 37.50
CA SER A 24 8.34 53.16 37.44
C SER A 24 7.21 54.18 37.28
N THR A 25 6.06 53.82 36.67
CA THR A 25 4.71 54.20 37.16
C THR A 25 3.64 53.22 36.67
N GLN A 26 2.68 52.94 37.57
CA GLN A 26 1.58 51.96 37.51
C GLN A 26 0.53 52.20 36.41
N ILE A 27 -0.17 51.13 36.02
CA ILE A 27 -1.40 51.16 35.22
C ILE A 27 -2.58 50.72 36.12
N ARG A 28 -3.67 51.50 36.13
CA ARG A 28 -5.01 51.11 36.61
C ARG A 28 -6.09 51.60 35.62
N ASN A 29 -7.06 50.72 35.38
CA ASN A 29 -8.36 50.72 34.67
C ASN A 29 -9.02 52.09 34.37
N ASP A 30 -9.79 52.33 33.29
CA ASP A 30 -11.15 51.80 33.00
C ASP A 30 -11.68 52.37 31.62
N PRO A 31 -12.93 52.16 31.12
CA PRO A 31 -13.22 51.61 29.78
C PRO A 31 -14.18 52.52 28.93
N ARG A 32 -14.64 52.00 27.76
CA ARG A 32 -15.74 52.45 26.86
C ARG A 32 -15.30 52.88 25.44
N ALA A 33 -15.35 51.90 24.53
CA ALA A 33 -16.31 51.75 23.41
C ALA A 33 -16.69 52.91 22.46
N PHE A 34 -17.02 52.49 21.22
CA PHE A 34 -17.72 53.13 20.08
C PHE A 34 -16.84 53.87 19.05
N SER A 35 -17.00 53.77 17.71
CA SER A 35 -17.81 52.94 16.80
C SER A 35 -17.48 53.35 15.34
N GLU A 36 -17.75 52.46 14.38
CA GLU A 36 -18.12 52.72 12.97
C GLU A 36 -17.12 53.32 11.96
N ILE A 37 -16.84 52.56 10.90
CA ILE A 37 -16.42 53.05 9.57
C ILE A 37 -17.36 52.46 8.52
N THR A 38 -18.08 53.31 7.78
CA THR A 38 -18.90 52.96 6.61
C THR A 38 -18.49 53.74 5.35
N ARG A 39 -18.19 52.98 4.27
CA ARG A 39 -18.29 53.23 2.80
C ARG A 39 -17.39 54.24 2.02
N PRO A 40 -17.17 54.03 0.68
CA PRO A 40 -16.05 54.55 -0.13
C PRO A 40 -16.44 55.52 -1.28
N PRO A 41 -15.46 56.08 -2.04
CA PRO A 41 -15.66 56.34 -3.48
C PRO A 41 -14.44 56.00 -4.39
N SER A 42 -14.56 56.35 -5.69
CA SER A 42 -14.20 55.59 -6.89
C SER A 42 -13.02 56.12 -7.77
N ARG A 43 -12.52 55.22 -8.64
CA ARG A 43 -11.83 55.39 -9.96
C ARG A 43 -10.47 56.11 -10.07
N TRP A 44 -9.43 55.39 -10.56
CA TRP A 44 -8.26 55.96 -11.26
C TRP A 44 -7.82 55.11 -12.49
N PRO A 45 -7.54 55.72 -13.66
CA PRO A 45 -7.17 55.04 -14.91
C PRO A 45 -5.65 54.88 -15.04
N GLY A 46 -5.09 53.76 -14.54
CA GLY A 46 -3.65 53.47 -14.64
C GLY A 46 -3.28 52.06 -15.12
N VAL A 47 -4.26 51.14 -15.18
CA VAL A 47 -3.97 49.70 -15.31
C VAL A 47 -3.64 49.27 -16.76
N LYS A 48 -4.17 49.96 -17.78
CA LYS A 48 -3.91 49.58 -19.19
C LYS A 48 -2.51 49.97 -19.69
N ALA A 49 -1.87 50.97 -19.09
CA ALA A 49 -0.50 51.35 -19.43
C ALA A 49 0.54 50.41 -18.80
N MET A 50 0.26 49.89 -17.59
CA MET A 50 1.14 48.95 -16.89
C MET A 50 1.18 47.55 -17.54
N LEU A 51 0.07 47.14 -18.17
CA LEU A 51 -0.03 45.81 -18.81
C LEU A 51 0.70 45.70 -20.15
N ARG A 52 0.94 46.82 -20.87
CA ARG A 52 1.69 46.78 -22.14
C ARG A 52 3.20 46.70 -21.97
N THR A 53 3.74 47.13 -20.82
CA THR A 53 5.17 47.10 -20.53
C THR A 53 5.64 45.75 -19.95
N MET A 54 4.73 44.92 -19.43
CA MET A 54 5.10 43.63 -18.82
C MET A 54 5.35 42.50 -19.83
N TRP A 55 4.93 42.63 -21.10
CA TRP A 55 4.89 41.51 -22.06
C TRP A 55 5.75 41.68 -23.33
N GLY A 56 6.57 42.72 -23.43
CA GLY A 56 7.47 42.92 -24.57
C GLY A 56 8.95 42.84 -24.19
N GLY A 57 9.64 41.75 -24.53
CA GLY A 57 11.10 41.77 -24.72
C GLY A 57 11.95 40.72 -23.97
N THR A 58 12.39 39.72 -24.73
CA THR A 58 13.73 39.08 -24.77
C THR A 58 14.44 38.60 -23.47
N PHE A 59 14.79 37.30 -23.51
CA PHE A 59 15.60 36.52 -22.56
C PHE A 59 16.98 37.11 -22.21
N GLY A 60 17.41 36.95 -20.94
CA GLY A 60 18.82 37.10 -20.53
C GLY A 60 19.13 36.96 -19.02
N ALA A 61 19.31 35.72 -18.56
CA ALA A 61 20.15 35.26 -17.41
C ALA A 61 19.99 35.85 -15.98
N ARG A 62 19.30 35.09 -15.09
CA ARG A 62 19.79 34.47 -13.81
C ARG A 62 18.60 34.05 -12.90
N PRO A 63 18.41 32.75 -12.56
CA PRO A 63 17.44 32.34 -11.53
C PRO A 63 18.17 32.05 -10.21
N ALA A 64 17.79 32.68 -9.09
CA ALA A 64 18.40 32.28 -7.80
C ALA A 64 17.60 32.54 -6.51
N LEU A 65 16.70 33.54 -6.41
CA LEU A 65 16.07 33.86 -5.11
C LEU A 65 14.56 33.60 -5.01
N ARG A 66 13.79 33.79 -6.09
CA ARG A 66 12.32 33.67 -6.02
C ARG A 66 11.82 32.22 -5.87
N GLU A 67 12.47 31.26 -6.53
CA GLU A 67 12.08 29.85 -6.45
C GLU A 67 12.41 29.22 -5.08
N ARG A 68 13.50 29.67 -4.44
CA ARG A 68 13.89 29.18 -3.10
C ARG A 68 12.97 29.68 -1.99
N ALA A 69 12.42 30.90 -2.12
CA ALA A 69 11.50 31.47 -1.14
C ALA A 69 10.11 30.80 -1.16
N ILE A 70 9.64 30.38 -2.34
CA ILE A 70 8.34 29.72 -2.50
C ILE A 70 8.39 28.30 -1.93
N VAL A 71 9.47 27.57 -2.16
CA VAL A 71 9.64 26.20 -1.62
C VAL A 71 9.77 26.21 -0.09
N ALA A 72 10.47 27.21 0.49
CA ALA A 72 10.57 27.36 1.94
C ALA A 72 9.23 27.74 2.61
N ALA A 73 8.43 28.60 1.97
CA ALA A 73 7.12 29.00 2.50
C ALA A 73 6.10 27.85 2.49
N VAL A 74 6.13 27.00 1.46
CA VAL A 74 5.28 25.80 1.38
C VAL A 74 5.70 24.75 2.42
N ALA A 75 7.00 24.55 2.63
CA ALA A 75 7.51 23.62 3.65
C ALA A 75 7.15 24.05 5.09
N ILE A 76 7.19 25.35 5.38
CA ILE A 76 6.86 25.88 6.72
C ILE A 76 5.34 25.86 6.98
N ALA A 77 4.51 26.11 5.96
CA ALA A 77 3.04 26.00 6.08
C ALA A 77 2.59 24.54 6.32
N VAL A 78 3.25 23.58 5.67
CA VAL A 78 2.99 22.14 5.88
C VAL A 78 3.45 21.69 7.26
N LEU A 79 4.55 22.23 7.79
CA LEU A 79 5.05 21.93 9.14
C LEU A 79 4.21 22.59 10.26
N PHE A 80 3.54 23.72 10.00
CA PHE A 80 2.67 24.39 10.97
C PHE A 80 1.27 23.76 11.06
N LEU A 81 0.76 23.19 9.97
CA LEU A 81 -0.55 22.49 9.95
C LEU A 81 -0.50 21.10 10.61
N LEU A 82 0.68 20.47 10.66
CA LEU A 82 0.89 19.19 11.34
C LEU A 82 1.10 19.30 12.86
N GLY A 83 1.09 20.52 13.42
CA GLY A 83 1.52 20.79 14.79
C GLY A 83 0.43 21.00 15.84
N LEU A 84 -0.87 21.00 15.50
CA LEU A 84 -1.91 21.35 16.45
C LEU A 84 -3.18 20.50 16.29
N ALA A 85 -3.17 19.29 16.83
CA ALA A 85 -4.37 18.62 17.31
C ALA A 85 -3.98 17.60 18.39
N GLY A 86 -4.23 17.95 19.64
CA GLY A 86 -4.00 17.05 20.77
C GLY A 86 -4.59 17.64 22.04
N CYS A 87 -5.88 17.35 22.29
CA CYS A 87 -6.41 16.83 23.56
C CYS A 87 -7.91 17.16 23.72
N SER A 88 -8.77 16.17 23.48
CA SER A 88 -9.85 15.79 24.41
C SER A 88 -10.49 14.48 23.92
N ARG A 89 -10.93 13.64 24.87
CA ARG A 89 -11.58 12.36 24.61
C ARG A 89 -12.94 12.59 23.97
N THR A 90 -13.13 12.15 22.74
CA THR A 90 -14.40 12.22 22.02
C THR A 90 -15.05 10.84 21.92
N PRO A 91 -16.40 10.78 21.88
CA PRO A 91 -17.14 9.58 21.47
C PRO A 91 -16.76 9.15 20.05
N ALA A 92 -17.19 7.96 19.62
CA ALA A 92 -16.87 7.39 18.31
C ALA A 92 -17.07 8.42 17.18
N PRO A 93 -16.12 8.54 16.23
CA PRO A 93 -16.19 9.56 15.20
C PRO A 93 -17.35 9.28 14.24
N VAL A 94 -18.26 10.24 14.14
CA VAL A 94 -19.35 10.27 13.16
C VAL A 94 -18.76 10.55 11.77
N MET A 95 -19.21 9.85 10.73
CA MET A 95 -18.70 9.97 9.36
C MET A 95 -18.88 11.39 8.80
N GLU A 96 -17.82 11.97 8.24
CA GLU A 96 -17.87 13.29 7.61
C GLU A 96 -18.25 13.21 6.12
N LEU A 97 -18.85 14.28 5.61
CA LEU A 97 -19.20 14.40 4.19
C LEU A 97 -17.94 14.25 3.32
N SER A 98 -17.99 13.29 2.40
CA SER A 98 -16.89 12.93 1.51
C SER A 98 -17.37 12.79 0.07
N ASP A 99 -16.43 12.62 -0.87
CA ASP A 99 -16.74 12.40 -2.28
C ASP A 99 -17.57 11.13 -2.54
N ASP A 100 -17.59 10.20 -1.58
CA ASP A 100 -18.34 8.94 -1.65
C ASP A 100 -19.79 9.09 -1.15
N ALA A 101 -20.16 10.25 -0.61
CA ALA A 101 -21.53 10.54 -0.19
C ALA A 101 -22.50 10.52 -1.38
N VAL A 102 -23.68 9.95 -1.17
CA VAL A 102 -24.81 10.07 -2.08
C VAL A 102 -25.36 11.49 -1.94
N PRO A 103 -25.29 12.32 -3.00
CA PRO A 103 -25.82 13.68 -2.93
C PRO A 103 -27.31 13.67 -2.57
N GLY A 104 -27.67 14.51 -1.60
CA GLY A 104 -29.02 14.66 -1.11
C GLY A 104 -29.49 13.64 -0.08
N LEU A 105 -28.63 12.73 0.43
CA LEU A 105 -29.04 11.73 1.43
C LEU A 105 -28.24 11.84 2.73
N ILE A 106 -28.96 11.82 3.85
CA ILE A 106 -28.42 11.86 5.22
C ILE A 106 -29.12 10.78 6.05
N GLU A 107 -28.36 10.05 6.85
CA GLU A 107 -28.86 9.08 7.82
C GLU A 107 -28.77 9.71 9.23
N VAL A 108 -29.82 9.56 10.03
CA VAL A 108 -29.94 10.19 11.34
C VAL A 108 -30.56 9.22 12.32
N GLU A 109 -29.94 9.07 13.50
CA GLU A 109 -30.56 8.39 14.63
C GLU A 109 -31.07 9.41 15.66
N LEU A 110 -32.31 9.24 16.10
CA LEU A 110 -33.00 10.10 17.06
C LEU A 110 -33.29 9.37 18.36
N ARG A 111 -33.13 10.06 19.50
CA ARG A 111 -33.49 9.56 20.83
C ARG A 111 -35.00 9.42 21.03
N GLU A 112 -35.78 10.15 20.26
CA GLU A 112 -37.24 10.16 20.30
C GLU A 112 -37.79 10.64 18.96
N ARG A 113 -39.08 10.38 18.72
CA ARG A 113 -39.72 10.75 17.46
C ARG A 113 -39.85 12.27 17.34
N ALA A 114 -38.98 12.88 16.55
CA ALA A 114 -38.93 14.33 16.35
C ALA A 114 -39.05 14.73 14.86
N ALA A 115 -39.44 15.98 14.61
CA ALA A 115 -39.48 16.52 13.24
C ALA A 115 -38.07 16.75 12.71
N VAL A 116 -37.80 16.38 11.46
CA VAL A 116 -36.47 16.43 10.82
C VAL A 116 -36.50 17.34 9.59
N PRO A 117 -35.41 18.08 9.29
CA PRO A 117 -35.30 18.89 8.10
C PRO A 117 -35.15 18.00 6.85
N GLY A 118 -36.07 18.14 5.89
CA GLY A 118 -36.06 17.36 4.65
C GLY A 118 -37.24 16.39 4.55
N LYS A 119 -37.21 15.55 3.52
CA LYS A 119 -38.22 14.51 3.30
C LYS A 119 -37.69 13.19 3.87
N VAL A 120 -38.45 12.58 4.78
CA VAL A 120 -38.14 11.22 5.27
C VAL A 120 -38.33 10.22 4.12
N VAL A 121 -37.26 9.51 3.80
CA VAL A 121 -37.22 8.44 2.79
C VAL A 121 -37.63 7.12 3.42
N ASP A 122 -37.05 6.82 4.58
CA ASP A 122 -37.33 5.63 5.38
C ASP A 122 -37.23 5.96 6.87
N GLN A 123 -37.99 5.23 7.70
CA GLN A 123 -37.96 5.38 9.15
C GLN A 123 -38.21 4.03 9.84
N ALA A 124 -37.26 3.59 10.65
CA ALA A 124 -37.35 2.40 11.47
C ALA A 124 -37.26 2.75 12.97
N GLU A 125 -37.99 2.00 13.80
CA GLU A 125 -37.86 2.05 15.25
C GLU A 125 -36.95 0.89 15.67
N GLN A 126 -35.84 1.18 16.35
CA GLN A 126 -34.94 0.18 16.91
C GLN A 126 -35.18 0.04 18.42
N GLU A 127 -35.18 -1.20 18.90
CA GLU A 127 -35.04 -1.51 20.32
C GLU A 127 -33.54 -1.52 20.65
N ASP A 128 -33.11 -0.75 21.65
CA ASP A 128 -31.70 -0.64 22.05
C ASP A 128 -31.19 -1.96 22.65
N ASP A 129 -30.61 -2.81 21.80
CA ASP A 129 -30.02 -4.09 22.18
C ASP A 129 -28.56 -3.96 22.68
N LEU A 130 -27.95 -2.76 22.57
CA LEU A 130 -26.51 -2.61 22.75
C LEU A 130 -26.09 -2.05 24.12
N TYR A 131 -26.99 -1.38 24.86
CA TYR A 131 -26.66 -0.83 26.19
C TYR A 131 -27.71 -1.03 27.29
N GLY A 132 -28.57 -2.05 27.22
CA GLY A 132 -29.22 -2.60 28.42
C GLY A 132 -30.08 -1.65 29.26
N ASP A 133 -30.62 -0.58 28.68
CA ASP A 133 -31.68 0.24 29.27
C ASP A 133 -32.97 -0.01 28.48
N ALA A 134 -33.78 -0.97 28.95
CA ALA A 134 -34.91 -1.54 28.21
C ALA A 134 -36.14 -0.61 28.05
N LEU A 135 -35.96 0.71 27.98
CA LEU A 135 -37.06 1.69 27.98
C LEU A 135 -36.87 2.91 27.05
N SER A 136 -35.86 2.97 26.20
CA SER A 136 -35.77 3.98 25.12
C SER A 136 -35.93 3.35 23.74
N SER A 137 -36.90 3.82 22.95
CA SER A 137 -36.96 3.54 21.52
C SER A 137 -36.19 4.61 20.75
N GLU A 138 -35.22 4.17 19.96
CA GLU A 138 -34.41 5.02 19.09
C GLU A 138 -34.95 4.90 17.66
N TYR A 139 -34.86 5.99 16.89
CA TYR A 139 -35.43 6.06 15.55
C TYR A 139 -34.35 6.34 14.52
N ASP A 140 -34.11 5.38 13.65
CA ASP A 140 -33.29 5.57 12.45
C ASP A 140 -34.13 6.17 11.35
N VAL A 141 -33.61 7.25 10.76
CA VAL A 141 -34.30 8.02 9.74
C VAL A 141 -33.35 8.32 8.59
N GLU A 142 -33.71 7.87 7.39
CA GLU A 142 -33.06 8.29 6.16
C GLU A 142 -33.77 9.54 5.60
N LEU A 143 -33.01 10.60 5.33
CA LEU A 143 -33.49 11.90 4.89
C LEU A 143 -33.02 12.22 3.48
N GLU A 144 -33.97 12.66 2.65
CA GLU A 144 -33.73 13.29 1.36
C GLU A 144 -33.74 14.82 1.53
N VAL A 145 -32.61 15.45 1.23
CA VAL A 145 -32.36 16.89 1.26
C VAL A 145 -31.94 17.39 -0.12
N GLU A 146 -31.98 18.71 -0.34
CA GLU A 146 -31.53 19.27 -1.62
C GLU A 146 -30.03 18.99 -1.84
N PRO A 147 -29.63 18.37 -2.96
CA PRO A 147 -28.22 18.09 -3.24
C PRO A 147 -27.35 19.35 -3.19
N GLY A 148 -26.23 19.29 -2.47
CA GLY A 148 -25.35 20.44 -2.20
C GLY A 148 -25.64 21.19 -0.89
N THR A 149 -26.69 20.80 -0.14
CA THR A 149 -27.01 21.37 1.19
C THR A 149 -26.63 20.45 2.35
N GLU A 150 -26.07 19.27 2.08
CA GLU A 150 -25.88 18.18 3.04
C GLU A 150 -24.99 18.61 4.21
N ALA A 151 -23.92 19.36 3.94
CA ALA A 151 -23.03 19.87 4.99
C ALA A 151 -23.74 20.80 5.97
N GLU A 152 -24.67 21.63 5.48
CA GLU A 152 -25.45 22.54 6.31
C GLU A 152 -26.49 21.77 7.15
N VAL A 153 -27.22 20.84 6.52
CA VAL A 153 -28.22 20.03 7.22
C VAL A 153 -27.56 19.11 8.26
N LEU A 154 -26.43 18.48 7.94
CA LEU A 154 -25.63 17.69 8.90
C LEU A 154 -25.20 18.53 10.10
N ALA A 155 -24.75 19.77 9.88
CA ALA A 155 -24.37 20.67 10.97
C ALA A 155 -25.59 21.04 11.85
N GLN A 156 -26.76 21.26 11.25
CA GLN A 156 -28.00 21.52 11.98
C GLN A 156 -28.46 20.31 12.80
N LEU A 157 -28.45 19.12 12.20
CA LEU A 157 -28.83 17.87 12.85
C LEU A 157 -27.90 17.54 14.01
N ARG A 158 -26.58 17.63 13.83
CA ARG A 158 -25.59 17.37 14.88
C ARG A 158 -25.64 18.36 16.05
N ALA A 159 -26.25 19.53 15.85
CA ALA A 159 -26.43 20.52 16.91
C ALA A 159 -27.68 20.25 17.79
N ARG A 160 -28.51 19.29 17.41
CA ARG A 160 -29.77 18.99 18.10
C ARG A 160 -29.55 18.04 19.28
N PRO A 161 -30.19 18.29 20.43
CA PRO A 161 -30.05 17.43 21.61
C PRO A 161 -30.78 16.09 21.49
N ASP A 162 -31.77 16.01 20.59
CA ASP A 162 -32.57 14.80 20.30
C ASP A 162 -31.95 13.90 19.23
N VAL A 163 -30.87 14.34 18.57
CA VAL A 163 -30.11 13.56 17.59
C VAL A 163 -28.96 12.84 18.30
N ILE A 164 -28.84 11.52 18.10
CA ILE A 164 -27.74 10.70 18.63
C ILE A 164 -26.52 10.85 17.72
N TRP A 165 -26.72 10.64 16.41
CA TRP A 165 -25.76 10.93 15.36
C TRP A 165 -26.47 11.27 14.05
N ALA A 166 -25.73 11.92 13.15
CA ALA A 166 -26.18 12.20 11.79
C ALA A 166 -24.99 12.11 10.82
N GLU A 167 -25.13 11.29 9.79
CA GLU A 167 -24.10 10.91 8.83
C GLU A 167 -24.57 11.07 7.39
N PRO A 168 -23.66 11.34 6.43
CA PRO A 168 -24.00 11.24 5.02
C PRO A 168 -24.24 9.77 4.63
N VAL A 169 -25.25 9.48 3.82
CA VAL A 169 -25.37 8.15 3.21
C VAL A 169 -24.28 8.03 2.14
N VAL A 170 -23.49 6.96 2.14
CA VAL A 170 -22.40 6.76 1.15
C VAL A 170 -22.73 5.65 0.16
N ARG A 171 -22.20 5.75 -1.07
CA ARG A 171 -22.36 4.70 -2.08
C ARG A 171 -21.46 3.51 -1.73
N TYR A 172 -22.08 2.37 -1.46
CA TYR A 172 -21.39 1.09 -1.49
C TYR A 172 -21.42 0.54 -2.92
N GLN A 173 -20.24 0.25 -3.48
CA GLN A 173 -20.13 -0.54 -4.70
C GLN A 173 -19.97 -2.01 -4.33
N ALA A 174 -20.53 -2.92 -5.12
CA ALA A 174 -20.27 -4.34 -4.98
C ALA A 174 -18.78 -4.60 -5.26
N THR A 175 -18.00 -4.83 -4.21
CA THR A 175 -16.69 -5.47 -4.30
C THR A 175 -16.92 -6.92 -4.71
N TRP A 176 -16.03 -7.51 -5.50
CA TRP A 176 -16.13 -8.94 -5.78
C TRP A 176 -16.07 -9.73 -4.46
N VAL A 177 -17.19 -10.33 -4.06
CA VAL A 177 -17.29 -11.23 -2.91
C VAL A 177 -17.25 -12.67 -3.42
N PRO A 178 -16.38 -13.54 -2.87
CA PRO A 178 -16.34 -14.94 -3.27
C PRO A 178 -17.65 -15.69 -2.97
N ASP A 179 -17.92 -16.75 -3.73
CA ASP A 179 -19.10 -17.63 -3.53
C ASP A 179 -18.83 -18.79 -2.55
N ASP A 180 -17.68 -18.76 -1.87
CA ASP A 180 -17.21 -19.74 -0.90
C ASP A 180 -18.10 -19.73 0.37
N PRO A 181 -18.77 -20.86 0.72
CA PRO A 181 -19.81 -20.89 1.76
C PRO A 181 -19.40 -20.44 3.18
N ASP A 182 -18.13 -20.61 3.55
CA ASP A 182 -17.60 -20.24 4.86
C ASP A 182 -16.84 -18.90 4.84
N PHE A 183 -16.82 -18.18 3.71
CA PHE A 183 -16.13 -16.90 3.60
C PHE A 183 -16.64 -15.85 4.60
N SER A 184 -17.95 -15.83 4.87
CA SER A 184 -18.55 -14.92 5.87
C SER A 184 -18.00 -15.10 7.29
N LYS A 185 -17.42 -16.27 7.58
CA LYS A 185 -16.77 -16.58 8.86
C LYS A 185 -15.33 -16.05 8.90
N GLN A 186 -14.70 -15.77 7.76
CA GLN A 186 -13.31 -15.33 7.66
C GLN A 186 -13.12 -13.84 7.90
N TRP A 187 -13.45 -13.37 9.12
CA TRP A 187 -13.26 -11.98 9.56
C TRP A 187 -11.85 -11.45 9.24
N HIS A 188 -10.85 -12.33 9.30
CA HIS A 188 -9.44 -12.03 9.12
C HIS A 188 -9.10 -11.52 7.70
N LEU A 189 -9.79 -11.98 6.65
CA LEU A 189 -9.57 -11.49 5.29
C LEU A 189 -10.14 -10.09 5.09
N LYS A 190 -11.34 -9.85 5.63
CA LYS A 190 -11.96 -8.52 5.64
C LYS A 190 -11.11 -7.53 6.42
N ALA A 191 -10.66 -7.90 7.62
CA ALA A 191 -9.80 -7.07 8.46
C ALA A 191 -8.44 -6.73 7.81
N ALA A 192 -7.90 -7.63 6.98
CA ALA A 192 -6.67 -7.40 6.22
C ALA A 192 -6.90 -6.65 4.88
N GLY A 193 -8.14 -6.28 4.55
CA GLY A 193 -8.48 -5.58 3.31
C GLY A 193 -8.40 -6.44 2.05
N ALA A 194 -8.61 -7.76 2.14
CA ALA A 194 -8.46 -8.66 1.00
C ALA A 194 -9.51 -8.43 -0.11
N GLU A 195 -10.78 -8.28 0.25
CA GLU A 195 -11.92 -8.14 -0.70
C GLU A 195 -11.69 -7.03 -1.71
N ARG A 196 -11.39 -5.82 -1.21
CA ARG A 196 -11.11 -4.64 -2.03
C ARG A 196 -9.80 -4.75 -2.81
N ALA A 197 -8.86 -5.58 -2.36
CA ALA A 197 -7.62 -5.81 -3.10
C ALA A 197 -7.87 -6.69 -4.33
N TRP A 198 -8.78 -7.67 -4.24
CA TRP A 198 -9.11 -8.62 -5.30
C TRP A 198 -9.79 -8.02 -6.52
N ASP A 199 -10.36 -6.82 -6.38
CA ASP A 199 -10.89 -6.04 -7.50
C ASP A 199 -9.78 -5.60 -8.47
N ALA A 200 -8.54 -5.49 -8.00
CA ALA A 200 -7.39 -5.08 -8.83
C ALA A 200 -6.43 -6.24 -9.16
N THR A 201 -6.17 -7.15 -8.23
CA THR A 201 -5.31 -8.32 -8.46
C THR A 201 -5.57 -9.42 -7.44
N ARG A 202 -5.27 -10.67 -7.81
CA ARG A 202 -5.42 -11.84 -6.94
C ARG A 202 -4.09 -12.57 -6.68
N GLY A 203 -2.97 -11.93 -7.00
CA GLY A 203 -1.62 -12.46 -6.72
C GLY A 203 -1.03 -13.29 -7.84
N GLU A 204 -1.49 -13.08 -9.07
CA GLU A 204 -1.18 -13.89 -10.23
C GLU A 204 0.31 -14.09 -10.48
N SER A 205 0.72 -15.35 -10.61
CA SER A 205 2.08 -15.77 -10.97
C SER A 205 3.22 -15.36 -10.03
N VAL A 206 2.90 -14.91 -8.82
CA VAL A 206 3.86 -14.86 -7.72
C VAL A 206 3.91 -16.25 -7.08
N THR A 207 5.13 -16.76 -6.86
CA THR A 207 5.33 -17.99 -6.09
C THR A 207 5.65 -17.63 -4.64
N VAL A 208 4.81 -18.09 -3.72
CA VAL A 208 5.00 -17.99 -2.27
C VAL A 208 5.48 -19.33 -1.73
N ALA A 209 6.66 -19.35 -1.12
CA ALA A 209 7.16 -20.52 -0.43
C ALA A 209 6.61 -20.57 1.01
N VAL A 210 5.97 -21.68 1.35
CA VAL A 210 5.52 -21.98 2.70
C VAL A 210 6.57 -22.89 3.33
N ILE A 211 7.46 -22.28 4.11
CA ILE A 211 8.57 -22.96 4.78
C ILE A 211 8.09 -23.41 6.16
N ASP A 212 7.57 -24.63 6.23
CA ASP A 212 6.73 -25.10 7.35
C ASP A 212 6.75 -26.64 7.48
N THR A 213 5.65 -27.27 7.93
CA THR A 213 5.46 -28.72 8.03
C THR A 213 5.12 -29.41 6.69
N GLY A 214 5.06 -28.66 5.59
CA GLY A 214 4.64 -29.15 4.28
C GLY A 214 3.26 -28.63 3.87
N ILE A 215 2.74 -29.05 2.72
CA ILE A 215 1.38 -28.75 2.27
C ILE A 215 0.71 -30.04 1.80
N TYR A 216 -0.42 -30.39 2.40
CA TYR A 216 -1.27 -31.46 1.90
C TYR A 216 -2.25 -30.90 0.85
N PRO A 217 -2.39 -31.54 -0.33
CA PRO A 217 -3.30 -31.09 -1.38
C PRO A 217 -4.76 -31.41 -1.00
N VAL A 218 -5.35 -30.58 -0.16
CA VAL A 218 -6.75 -30.67 0.27
C VAL A 218 -7.72 -30.27 -0.86
N ASP A 219 -8.98 -30.71 -0.77
CA ASP A 219 -9.97 -30.58 -1.87
C ASP A 219 -10.35 -29.15 -2.29
N ASP A 220 -10.14 -28.18 -1.42
CA ASP A 220 -10.39 -26.75 -1.66
C ASP A 220 -9.07 -25.98 -1.97
N LEU A 221 -7.98 -26.70 -2.21
CA LEU A 221 -6.74 -26.15 -2.72
C LEU A 221 -6.43 -26.71 -4.12
N ASP A 222 -6.47 -25.85 -5.14
CA ASP A 222 -6.17 -26.22 -6.52
C ASP A 222 -4.74 -26.77 -6.64
N PRO A 223 -4.56 -28.08 -6.95
CA PRO A 223 -3.24 -28.68 -7.04
C PRO A 223 -2.41 -28.10 -8.20
N ALA A 224 -3.02 -27.49 -9.22
CA ALA A 224 -2.28 -26.84 -10.30
C ALA A 224 -1.51 -25.59 -9.83
N ARG A 225 -1.86 -25.04 -8.66
CA ARG A 225 -1.15 -23.91 -8.04
C ARG A 225 -0.01 -24.36 -7.12
N LEU A 226 0.10 -25.65 -6.81
CA LEU A 226 1.23 -26.23 -6.11
C LEU A 226 2.40 -26.45 -7.09
N VAL A 227 3.50 -25.74 -6.88
CA VAL A 227 4.74 -26.00 -7.61
C VAL A 227 5.59 -27.04 -6.88
N GLN A 228 6.63 -27.53 -7.55
CA GLN A 228 7.57 -28.49 -6.95
C GLN A 228 8.11 -27.96 -5.61
N GLY A 229 7.99 -28.80 -4.59
CA GLY A 229 8.51 -28.56 -3.25
C GLY A 229 9.72 -29.42 -2.91
N TRP A 230 10.19 -29.27 -1.68
CA TRP A 230 11.24 -30.12 -1.12
C TRP A 230 11.03 -30.38 0.36
N ASN A 231 11.38 -31.58 0.79
CA ASN A 231 11.32 -32.03 2.17
C ASN A 231 12.72 -32.17 2.74
N PHE A 232 13.12 -31.22 3.58
CA PHE A 232 14.40 -31.21 4.27
C PHE A 232 14.43 -32.14 5.50
N VAL A 233 13.29 -32.64 5.95
CA VAL A 233 13.20 -33.60 7.07
C VAL A 233 13.55 -35.02 6.58
N ALA A 234 12.99 -35.43 5.45
CA ALA A 234 13.22 -36.75 4.85
C ALA A 234 14.24 -36.74 3.69
N ASN A 235 14.68 -35.55 3.26
CA ASN A 235 15.60 -35.32 2.14
C ASN A 235 15.11 -35.90 0.80
N ASN A 236 13.88 -35.56 0.42
CA ASN A 236 13.24 -35.97 -0.83
C ASN A 236 12.26 -34.88 -1.34
N ASP A 237 11.56 -35.15 -2.43
CA ASP A 237 10.57 -34.25 -3.04
C ASP A 237 9.14 -34.37 -2.45
N ASP A 238 8.93 -35.28 -1.49
CA ASP A 238 7.64 -35.46 -0.82
C ASP A 238 7.46 -34.45 0.31
N ALA A 239 7.05 -33.23 -0.05
CA ALA A 239 6.81 -32.11 0.86
C ALA A 239 5.36 -32.04 1.38
N ARG A 240 4.65 -33.17 1.44
CA ARG A 240 3.29 -33.23 2.00
C ARG A 240 3.28 -32.95 3.50
N ASP A 241 2.22 -32.30 3.95
CA ASP A 241 1.99 -32.02 5.36
C ASP A 241 1.53 -33.28 6.09
N ASP A 242 2.06 -33.46 7.29
CA ASP A 242 1.75 -34.54 8.24
C ASP A 242 1.44 -33.99 9.65
N HIS A 243 1.23 -32.66 9.77
CA HIS A 243 0.95 -31.95 11.03
C HIS A 243 -0.33 -31.10 10.98
N ALA A 244 -0.79 -30.67 9.81
CA ALA A 244 -1.89 -29.71 9.58
C ALA A 244 -1.49 -28.22 9.67
N HIS A 245 -0.31 -27.88 10.18
CA HIS A 245 0.06 -26.47 10.37
C HIS A 245 0.37 -25.79 9.04
N GLY A 246 1.28 -26.38 8.25
CA GLY A 246 1.68 -25.84 6.96
C GLY A 246 0.54 -25.78 5.94
N THR A 247 -0.38 -26.74 5.95
CA THR A 247 -1.58 -26.71 5.08
C THR A 247 -2.51 -25.55 5.44
N HIS A 248 -2.74 -25.30 6.73
CA HIS A 248 -3.58 -24.16 7.19
C HIS A 248 -2.94 -22.82 6.82
N VAL A 249 -1.62 -22.70 7.01
CA VAL A 249 -0.83 -21.53 6.62
C VAL A 249 -0.91 -21.30 5.10
N ALA A 250 -0.77 -22.36 4.31
CA ALA A 250 -0.85 -22.30 2.85
C ALA A 250 -2.23 -21.86 2.36
N GLY A 251 -3.31 -22.35 2.97
CA GLY A 251 -4.67 -21.89 2.71
C GLY A 251 -4.84 -20.40 3.03
N THR A 252 -4.30 -19.94 4.16
CA THR A 252 -4.34 -18.50 4.50
C THR A 252 -3.65 -17.64 3.45
N VAL A 253 -2.54 -18.12 2.86
CA VAL A 253 -1.88 -17.43 1.75
C VAL A 253 -2.74 -17.46 0.48
N ALA A 254 -3.19 -18.64 0.04
CA ALA A 254 -3.75 -18.82 -1.29
C ALA A 254 -4.69 -20.04 -1.41
N GLN A 255 -5.64 -20.22 -0.49
CA GLN A 255 -6.79 -21.11 -0.71
C GLN A 255 -7.47 -20.78 -2.05
N SER A 256 -8.11 -21.77 -2.68
CA SER A 256 -8.94 -21.48 -3.86
C SER A 256 -10.07 -20.53 -3.44
N THR A 257 -10.53 -19.69 -4.36
CA THR A 257 -11.53 -18.67 -4.02
C THR A 257 -12.42 -18.43 -5.23
N GLY A 258 -13.72 -18.39 -5.01
CA GLY A 258 -14.73 -18.33 -6.06
C GLY A 258 -14.98 -19.68 -6.72
N ASN A 259 -14.85 -20.79 -5.98
CA ASN A 259 -15.06 -22.16 -6.49
C ASN A 259 -16.28 -22.85 -5.85
N GLY A 260 -17.10 -22.13 -5.09
CA GLY A 260 -18.26 -22.66 -4.37
C GLY A 260 -17.94 -23.66 -3.25
N LYS A 261 -16.70 -23.68 -2.72
CA LYS A 261 -16.29 -24.56 -1.62
C LYS A 261 -15.69 -23.75 -0.48
N GLY A 262 -15.90 -24.22 0.75
CA GLY A 262 -15.09 -23.82 1.89
C GLY A 262 -14.85 -22.31 2.03
N VAL A 263 -13.58 -21.95 1.92
CA VAL A 263 -12.99 -20.71 2.41
C VAL A 263 -12.08 -20.08 1.38
N ALA A 264 -11.75 -18.80 1.56
CA ALA A 264 -10.87 -18.03 0.68
C ALA A 264 -9.44 -17.87 1.21
N GLY A 265 -8.53 -17.49 0.31
CA GLY A 265 -7.13 -17.19 0.61
C GLY A 265 -6.75 -15.75 0.28
N MET A 266 -5.74 -15.19 0.95
CA MET A 266 -5.35 -13.79 0.80
C MET A 266 -4.95 -13.40 -0.65
N ALA A 267 -4.21 -14.27 -1.33
CA ALA A 267 -3.74 -14.11 -2.71
C ALA A 267 -4.14 -15.36 -3.53
N PRO A 268 -5.42 -15.51 -3.89
CA PRO A 268 -5.98 -16.78 -4.35
C PRO A 268 -5.51 -17.23 -5.75
N GLN A 269 -4.74 -16.41 -6.46
CA GLN A 269 -4.10 -16.78 -7.73
C GLN A 269 -2.56 -16.83 -7.65
N ALA A 270 -2.00 -16.74 -6.44
CA ALA A 270 -0.60 -17.06 -6.20
C ALA A 270 -0.35 -18.57 -6.31
N ARG A 271 0.89 -18.93 -6.66
CA ARG A 271 1.38 -20.31 -6.60
C ARG A 271 2.02 -20.57 -5.26
N LEU A 272 1.86 -21.78 -4.74
CA LEU A 272 2.40 -22.21 -3.45
C LEU A 272 3.54 -23.20 -3.67
N MET A 273 4.67 -22.97 -3.00
CA MET A 273 5.82 -23.86 -2.99
C MET A 273 5.95 -24.49 -1.60
N PRO A 274 5.65 -25.79 -1.44
CA PRO A 274 5.81 -26.48 -0.16
C PRO A 274 7.29 -26.69 0.15
N VAL A 275 7.77 -26.18 1.28
CA VAL A 275 9.14 -26.38 1.74
C VAL A 275 9.09 -26.94 3.16
N LYS A 276 9.12 -28.27 3.28
CA LYS A 276 8.98 -28.96 4.55
C LYS A 276 10.29 -28.94 5.31
N VAL A 277 10.36 -28.14 6.36
CA VAL A 277 11.51 -28.01 7.28
C VAL A 277 11.17 -28.43 8.71
N LEU A 278 9.87 -28.61 9.00
CA LEU A 278 9.34 -29.09 10.27
C LEU A 278 8.75 -30.50 10.10
N SER A 279 8.99 -31.35 11.09
CA SER A 279 8.48 -32.73 11.16
C SER A 279 6.99 -32.78 11.55
N ALA A 280 6.42 -33.99 11.61
CA ALA A 280 5.07 -34.25 12.13
C ALA A 280 4.84 -33.78 13.57
N SER A 281 5.89 -33.46 14.34
CA SER A 281 5.77 -32.84 15.67
C SER A 281 5.91 -31.32 15.66
N GLY A 282 5.96 -30.70 14.48
CA GLY A 282 6.09 -29.24 14.34
C GLY A 282 7.49 -28.71 14.65
N SER A 283 8.50 -29.59 14.69
CA SER A 283 9.87 -29.24 15.08
C SER A 283 10.86 -29.44 13.94
N GLY A 284 11.90 -28.61 13.90
CA GLY A 284 12.92 -28.65 12.86
C GLY A 284 14.22 -28.03 13.32
N THR A 285 15.26 -28.17 12.49
CA THR A 285 16.60 -27.66 12.80
C THR A 285 16.84 -26.31 12.14
N SER A 286 17.67 -25.48 12.77
CA SER A 286 18.09 -24.20 12.16
C SER A 286 18.82 -24.39 10.83
N HIS A 287 19.46 -25.55 10.61
CA HIS A 287 20.09 -25.92 9.35
C HIS A 287 19.05 -26.17 8.25
N ALA A 288 18.04 -27.02 8.51
CA ALA A 288 16.97 -27.30 7.55
C ALA A 288 16.20 -26.04 7.17
N ILE A 289 15.91 -25.16 8.14
CA ILE A 289 15.26 -23.86 7.88
C ILE A 289 16.14 -22.98 6.98
N ALA A 290 17.43 -22.86 7.29
CA ALA A 290 18.35 -22.03 6.51
C ALA A 290 18.52 -22.53 5.06
N GLU A 291 18.60 -23.85 4.85
CA GLU A 291 18.66 -24.45 3.52
C GLU A 291 17.32 -24.34 2.78
N GLY A 292 16.19 -24.51 3.47
CA GLY A 292 14.86 -24.28 2.90
C GLY A 292 14.68 -22.86 2.37
N ILE A 293 15.16 -21.85 3.11
CA ILE A 293 15.15 -20.44 2.66
C ILE A 293 15.95 -20.28 1.35
N ARG A 294 17.17 -20.82 1.28
CA ARG A 294 18.02 -20.71 0.09
C ARG A 294 17.40 -21.43 -1.11
N TRP A 295 16.98 -22.68 -0.89
CA TRP A 295 16.38 -23.53 -1.90
C TRP A 295 15.12 -22.90 -2.50
N ALA A 296 14.21 -22.38 -1.66
CA ALA A 296 12.98 -21.74 -2.12
C ALA A 296 13.25 -20.60 -3.11
N VAL A 297 14.21 -19.74 -2.77
CA VAL A 297 14.61 -18.58 -3.58
C VAL A 297 15.21 -19.03 -4.92
N ASP A 298 16.09 -20.03 -4.87
CA ASP A 298 16.76 -20.57 -6.06
C ASP A 298 15.81 -21.31 -6.99
N HIS A 299 14.70 -21.84 -6.46
CA HIS A 299 13.62 -22.46 -7.22
C HIS A 299 12.49 -21.48 -7.60
N GLY A 300 12.72 -20.17 -7.43
CA GLY A 300 11.87 -19.13 -8.01
C GLY A 300 10.83 -18.52 -7.07
N ALA A 301 10.82 -18.86 -5.78
CA ALA A 301 9.99 -18.13 -4.81
C ALA A 301 10.43 -16.66 -4.69
N ARG A 302 9.44 -15.78 -4.49
CA ARG A 302 9.67 -14.33 -4.27
C ARG A 302 9.09 -13.82 -2.96
N VAL A 303 8.19 -14.58 -2.35
CA VAL A 303 7.75 -14.37 -0.98
C VAL A 303 7.99 -15.66 -0.21
N LEU A 304 8.60 -15.56 0.97
CA LEU A 304 8.84 -16.67 1.86
C LEU A 304 8.00 -16.43 3.11
N ASN A 305 7.08 -17.35 3.40
CA ASN A 305 6.32 -17.37 4.64
C ASN A 305 6.99 -18.34 5.62
N LEU A 306 7.45 -17.81 6.76
CA LEU A 306 8.00 -18.58 7.87
C LEU A 306 7.10 -18.41 9.10
N SER A 307 6.06 -19.23 9.17
CA SER A 307 5.13 -19.31 10.31
C SER A 307 5.73 -20.13 11.46
N LEU A 308 7.01 -19.92 11.73
CA LEU A 308 7.83 -20.64 12.69
C LEU A 308 8.72 -19.66 13.43
N GLY A 309 9.16 -20.05 14.62
CA GLY A 309 10.11 -19.26 15.37
C GLY A 309 10.53 -19.95 16.65
N GLY A 310 11.69 -19.53 17.16
CA GLY A 310 12.24 -20.03 18.41
C GLY A 310 13.75 -20.26 18.34
N GLY A 311 14.28 -20.84 19.41
CA GLY A 311 15.72 -21.05 19.55
C GLY A 311 16.53 -19.77 19.68
N GLY A 312 17.85 -19.91 19.63
CA GLY A 312 18.80 -18.80 19.70
C GLY A 312 19.19 -18.27 18.32
N ARG A 313 19.91 -17.13 18.33
CA ARG A 313 20.52 -16.55 17.13
C ARG A 313 21.44 -17.57 16.44
N SER A 314 21.26 -17.74 15.14
CA SER A 314 22.04 -18.63 14.26
C SER A 314 22.58 -17.84 13.07
N LEU A 315 23.90 -17.90 12.87
CA LEU A 315 24.54 -17.24 11.73
C LEU A 315 24.11 -17.86 10.39
N ALA A 316 23.88 -19.18 10.37
CA ALA A 316 23.42 -19.88 9.16
C ALA A 316 22.05 -19.36 8.70
N MET A 317 21.14 -19.13 9.66
CA MET A 317 19.80 -18.61 9.39
C MET A 317 19.84 -17.12 9.04
N ALA A 318 20.62 -16.31 9.77
CA ALA A 318 20.81 -14.89 9.47
C ALA A 318 21.33 -14.66 8.05
N THR A 319 22.31 -15.46 7.62
CA THR A 319 22.89 -15.37 6.27
C THR A 319 21.94 -15.88 5.20
N ALA A 320 21.05 -16.83 5.51
CA ALA A 320 20.00 -17.30 4.61
C ALA A 320 18.93 -16.21 4.39
N VAL A 321 18.45 -15.55 5.45
CA VAL A 321 17.53 -14.41 5.35
C VAL A 321 18.15 -13.30 4.50
N ALA A 322 19.40 -12.93 4.79
CA ALA A 322 20.11 -11.91 4.01
C ALA A 322 20.33 -12.35 2.54
N TYR A 323 20.53 -13.64 2.28
CA TYR A 323 20.62 -14.19 0.93
C TYR A 323 19.30 -14.03 0.16
N ALA A 324 18.19 -14.43 0.77
CA ALA A 324 16.86 -14.30 0.17
C ALA A 324 16.54 -12.85 -0.20
N HIS A 325 16.78 -11.92 0.72
CA HIS A 325 16.58 -10.50 0.47
C HIS A 325 17.47 -9.98 -0.67
N ARG A 326 18.76 -10.36 -0.73
CA ARG A 326 19.66 -9.98 -1.84
C ARG A 326 19.24 -10.55 -3.20
N ARG A 327 18.54 -11.69 -3.20
CA ARG A 327 18.03 -12.37 -4.41
C ARG A 327 16.63 -11.89 -4.81
N GLY A 328 16.12 -10.87 -4.12
CA GLY A 328 14.87 -10.21 -4.47
C GLY A 328 13.63 -10.86 -3.87
N ALA A 329 13.77 -11.59 -2.76
CA ALA A 329 12.63 -12.20 -2.07
C ALA A 329 12.34 -11.52 -0.74
N VAL A 330 11.05 -11.37 -0.42
CA VAL A 330 10.58 -10.87 0.89
C VAL A 330 10.46 -12.04 1.86
N VAL A 331 11.01 -11.89 3.06
CA VAL A 331 11.06 -12.95 4.08
C VAL A 331 10.13 -12.59 5.24
N VAL A 332 8.89 -13.08 5.22
CA VAL A 332 7.85 -12.77 6.22
C VAL A 332 7.90 -13.80 7.33
N CYS A 333 8.04 -13.36 8.59
CA CYS A 333 8.28 -14.25 9.72
C CYS A 333 7.37 -13.95 10.91
N ALA A 334 6.92 -15.01 11.58
CA ALA A 334 6.13 -14.92 12.80
C ALA A 334 6.95 -14.34 13.98
N ALA A 335 6.40 -13.38 14.71
CA ALA A 335 7.08 -12.77 15.86
C ALA A 335 7.28 -13.72 17.06
N GLY A 336 6.46 -14.76 17.17
CA GLY A 336 6.48 -15.74 18.26
C GLY A 336 5.28 -15.60 19.21
N ASN A 337 5.01 -16.65 20.00
CA ASN A 337 3.77 -16.78 20.78
C ASN A 337 3.98 -16.78 22.31
N SER A 338 4.94 -15.99 22.82
CA SER A 338 5.28 -15.95 24.25
C SER A 338 4.47 -14.97 25.10
N GLY A 339 3.68 -14.08 24.48
CA GLY A 339 2.98 -12.98 25.15
C GLY A 339 3.90 -11.93 25.78
N SER A 340 5.19 -11.94 25.43
CA SER A 340 6.23 -11.15 26.08
C SER A 340 7.03 -10.32 25.08
N ARG A 341 7.77 -9.34 25.61
CA ARG A 341 8.69 -8.52 24.81
C ARG A 341 9.90 -9.39 24.42
N GLY A 342 10.16 -9.50 23.12
CA GLY A 342 11.23 -10.30 22.55
C GLY A 342 10.77 -11.04 21.30
N VAL A 343 11.10 -10.51 20.13
CA VAL A 343 10.78 -11.15 18.85
C VAL A 343 11.66 -12.39 18.64
N SER A 344 11.05 -13.50 18.25
CA SER A 344 11.74 -14.77 18.01
C SER A 344 12.58 -14.74 16.73
N TYR A 345 13.57 -15.61 16.63
CA TYR A 345 14.25 -15.86 15.36
C TYR A 345 13.45 -16.87 14.52
N PRO A 346 13.35 -16.69 13.18
CA PRO A 346 14.08 -15.74 12.33
C PRO A 346 13.56 -14.30 12.27
N ALA A 347 12.37 -13.99 12.80
CA ALA A 347 11.75 -12.67 12.67
C ALA A 347 12.62 -11.51 13.18
N ALA A 348 13.45 -11.74 14.21
CA ALA A 348 14.37 -10.73 14.73
C ALA A 348 15.64 -10.48 13.88
N TYR A 349 15.83 -11.17 12.74
CA TYR A 349 16.98 -10.87 11.87
C TYR A 349 16.76 -9.62 11.03
N PRO A 350 17.80 -8.78 10.81
CA PRO A 350 17.76 -7.75 9.78
C PRO A 350 17.45 -8.36 8.41
N GLY A 351 16.44 -7.79 7.73
CA GLY A 351 15.95 -8.29 6.44
C GLY A 351 14.84 -9.35 6.55
N ALA A 352 14.46 -9.75 7.76
CA ALA A 352 13.18 -10.42 8.00
C ALA A 352 12.08 -9.37 8.26
N PHE A 353 10.88 -9.66 7.78
CA PHE A 353 9.69 -8.84 7.97
C PHE A 353 8.84 -9.47 9.08
N ALA A 354 9.05 -9.02 10.32
CA ALA A 354 8.44 -9.60 11.51
C ALA A 354 6.95 -9.23 11.66
N VAL A 355 6.10 -10.22 11.91
CA VAL A 355 4.64 -10.06 11.99
C VAL A 355 4.12 -10.43 13.37
N SER A 356 3.48 -9.49 14.05
CA SER A 356 2.72 -9.73 15.28
C SER A 356 1.25 -10.07 14.99
N ALA A 357 0.58 -10.69 15.95
CA ALA A 357 -0.80 -11.17 15.80
C ALA A 357 -1.81 -10.26 16.50
N VAL A 358 -2.93 -9.99 15.82
CA VAL A 358 -4.11 -9.34 16.39
C VAL A 358 -5.34 -10.22 16.32
N GLY A 359 -6.26 -10.01 17.26
CA GLY A 359 -7.61 -10.58 17.22
C GLY A 359 -8.60 -9.73 16.40
N PRO A 360 -9.90 -10.10 16.40
CA PRO A 360 -10.93 -9.45 15.58
C PRO A 360 -11.07 -7.94 15.75
N GLN A 361 -10.83 -7.41 16.96
CA GLN A 361 -10.93 -5.97 17.23
C GLN A 361 -9.62 -5.22 16.96
N GLY A 362 -8.67 -5.83 16.24
CA GLY A 362 -7.37 -5.24 15.93
C GLY A 362 -6.43 -5.08 17.13
N ARG A 363 -6.82 -5.56 18.32
CA ARG A 363 -5.97 -5.55 19.52
C ARG A 363 -4.93 -6.66 19.43
N LEU A 364 -3.71 -6.37 19.89
CA LEU A 364 -2.64 -7.37 20.01
C LEU A 364 -3.15 -8.59 20.78
N ALA A 365 -3.00 -9.76 20.18
CA ALA A 365 -3.41 -11.01 20.81
C ALA A 365 -2.55 -11.27 22.06
N PRO A 366 -3.12 -11.80 23.16
CA PRO A 366 -2.41 -11.96 24.44
C PRO A 366 -1.12 -12.80 24.36
N TYR A 367 -1.05 -13.72 23.40
CA TYR A 367 0.11 -14.57 23.17
C TYR A 367 1.14 -13.94 22.23
N SER A 368 0.83 -12.85 21.51
CA SER A 368 1.75 -12.30 20.51
C SER A 368 2.99 -11.74 21.19
N SER A 369 4.17 -12.18 20.74
CA SER A 369 5.41 -11.53 21.12
C SER A 369 5.52 -10.18 20.40
N PHE A 370 6.20 -9.23 21.02
CA PHE A 370 6.32 -7.86 20.53
C PHE A 370 7.73 -7.30 20.79
N GLY A 371 8.10 -6.21 20.11
CA GLY A 371 9.43 -5.62 20.23
C GLY A 371 9.75 -4.64 19.10
N PRO A 372 10.90 -3.97 19.15
CA PRO A 372 11.30 -2.99 18.14
C PRO A 372 11.48 -3.59 16.73
N GLU A 373 11.62 -4.91 16.61
CA GLU A 373 11.75 -5.61 15.34
C GLU A 373 10.42 -5.79 14.59
N ILE A 374 9.26 -5.62 15.26
CA ILE A 374 7.95 -5.80 14.62
C ILE A 374 7.82 -4.85 13.42
N ALA A 375 7.53 -5.43 12.26
CA ALA A 375 7.35 -4.69 11.03
C ALA A 375 5.91 -4.21 10.87
N ILE A 376 4.96 -5.10 11.11
CA ILE A 376 3.53 -4.88 10.96
C ILE A 376 2.77 -5.89 11.83
N ALA A 377 1.52 -5.59 12.15
CA ALA A 377 0.59 -6.53 12.75
C ALA A 377 -0.42 -7.06 11.72
N ALA A 378 -0.87 -8.29 11.89
CA ALA A 378 -1.89 -8.90 11.03
C ALA A 378 -2.82 -9.85 11.79
N PRO A 379 -3.99 -10.18 11.23
CA PRO A 379 -4.96 -11.10 11.83
C PRO A 379 -4.34 -12.47 12.16
N GLY A 380 -4.16 -12.74 13.45
CA GLY A 380 -3.66 -14.03 13.96
C GLY A 380 -4.66 -14.75 14.85
N GLY A 381 -5.76 -14.10 15.21
CA GLY A 381 -6.85 -14.64 16.01
C GLY A 381 -6.64 -14.55 17.51
N ASP A 382 -7.75 -14.55 18.25
CA ASP A 382 -7.77 -14.55 19.71
C ASP A 382 -8.93 -15.40 20.22
N LYS A 383 -8.72 -16.72 20.30
CA LYS A 383 -9.76 -17.69 20.69
C LYS A 383 -10.17 -17.60 22.16
N SER A 384 -9.52 -16.73 22.96
CA SER A 384 -10.05 -16.36 24.27
C SER A 384 -11.39 -15.63 24.17
N GLN A 385 -11.72 -15.11 22.98
CA GLN A 385 -12.98 -14.46 22.65
C GLN A 385 -13.98 -15.40 21.96
N GLY A 386 -13.66 -16.70 21.83
CA GLY A 386 -14.46 -17.71 21.14
C GLY A 386 -13.72 -18.37 19.98
N GLU A 387 -14.10 -19.60 19.63
CA GLU A 387 -13.41 -20.40 18.59
C GLU A 387 -13.34 -19.65 17.24
N GLU A 388 -14.41 -18.96 16.88
CA GLU A 388 -14.57 -18.19 15.63
C GLU A 388 -13.71 -16.91 15.59
N ALA A 389 -13.16 -16.48 16.73
CA ALA A 389 -12.16 -15.42 16.75
C ALA A 389 -10.77 -15.90 16.28
N GLY A 390 -10.62 -17.17 15.90
CA GLY A 390 -9.45 -17.71 15.22
C GLY A 390 -9.39 -17.36 13.73
N VAL A 391 -8.46 -17.98 13.01
CA VAL A 391 -8.35 -17.95 11.54
C VAL A 391 -8.84 -19.27 10.98
N LEU A 392 -9.87 -19.24 10.12
CA LEU A 392 -10.49 -20.43 9.54
C LEU A 392 -9.84 -20.73 8.18
N GLN A 393 -9.31 -21.95 8.04
CA GLN A 393 -8.84 -22.50 6.77
C GLN A 393 -9.05 -24.01 6.69
N GLN A 394 -9.06 -24.54 5.46
CA GLN A 394 -9.00 -25.99 5.26
C GLN A 394 -7.61 -26.51 5.61
N THR A 395 -7.56 -27.60 6.37
CA THR A 395 -6.34 -28.30 6.73
C THR A 395 -6.64 -29.77 7.01
N LEU A 396 -5.73 -30.50 7.66
CA LEU A 396 -5.95 -31.88 8.08
C LEU A 396 -6.83 -31.95 9.34
N ALA A 397 -7.73 -32.94 9.35
CA ALA A 397 -8.52 -33.31 10.51
C ALA A 397 -7.62 -33.71 11.68
N GLU A 398 -8.12 -33.54 12.89
CA GLU A 398 -7.35 -33.84 14.09
C GLU A 398 -6.96 -35.33 14.14
N GLY A 399 -5.66 -35.60 14.32
CA GLY A 399 -5.13 -36.96 14.34
C GLY A 399 -5.05 -37.65 12.96
N SER A 400 -5.38 -36.95 11.87
CA SER A 400 -5.33 -37.50 10.51
C SER A 400 -4.20 -36.88 9.69
N THR A 401 -3.63 -37.68 8.78
CA THR A 401 -2.66 -37.23 7.77
C THR A 401 -3.23 -37.23 6.36
N THR A 402 -4.51 -37.58 6.20
CA THR A 402 -5.14 -37.75 4.88
C THR A 402 -6.55 -37.18 4.78
N GLU A 403 -7.27 -37.07 5.90
CA GLU A 403 -8.60 -36.47 5.94
C GLU A 403 -8.48 -34.97 6.16
N SER A 404 -9.24 -34.19 5.40
CA SER A 404 -9.27 -32.73 5.51
C SER A 404 -10.46 -32.24 6.33
N ALA A 405 -10.27 -31.14 7.07
CA ALA A 405 -11.32 -30.42 7.78
C ALA A 405 -11.05 -28.90 7.77
N TYR A 406 -12.10 -28.09 7.87
CA TYR A 406 -11.97 -26.65 8.11
C TYR A 406 -11.78 -26.42 9.61
N ARG A 407 -10.70 -25.72 10.00
CA ARG A 407 -10.31 -25.56 11.41
C ARG A 407 -9.89 -24.13 11.74
N TRP A 408 -10.19 -23.72 12.98
CA TRP A 408 -9.84 -22.42 13.54
C TRP A 408 -8.53 -22.48 14.31
N PHE A 409 -7.47 -21.89 13.76
CA PHE A 409 -6.17 -21.77 14.44
C PHE A 409 -5.93 -20.34 14.94
N GLN A 410 -5.02 -20.19 15.90
CA GLN A 410 -4.53 -18.89 16.32
C GLN A 410 -3.01 -18.89 16.44
N GLY A 411 -2.39 -17.74 16.22
CA GLY A 411 -0.95 -17.58 16.37
C GLY A 411 -0.38 -16.45 15.52
N THR A 412 0.84 -16.01 15.85
CA THR A 412 1.65 -15.22 14.91
C THR A 412 1.93 -16.00 13.62
N SER A 413 1.88 -17.33 13.68
CA SER A 413 1.87 -18.24 12.54
C SER A 413 0.67 -18.06 11.59
N MET A 414 -0.49 -17.63 12.10
CA MET A 414 -1.67 -17.32 11.28
C MET A 414 -1.68 -15.86 10.81
N ALA A 415 -1.02 -14.95 11.54
CA ALA A 415 -0.83 -13.56 11.11
C ALA A 415 0.14 -13.43 9.92
N THR A 416 1.25 -14.17 9.95
CA THR A 416 2.31 -14.17 8.92
C THR A 416 1.79 -14.41 7.48
N PRO A 417 0.93 -15.42 7.21
CA PRO A 417 0.47 -15.70 5.85
C PRO A 417 -0.45 -14.62 5.26
N HIS A 418 -1.15 -13.82 6.08
CA HIS A 418 -1.88 -12.64 5.58
C HIS A 418 -0.92 -11.62 4.97
N VAL A 419 0.21 -11.36 5.65
CA VAL A 419 1.24 -10.43 5.15
C VAL A 419 1.97 -11.01 3.94
N ALA A 420 2.24 -12.32 3.93
CA ALA A 420 2.82 -12.99 2.77
C ALA A 420 1.90 -12.95 1.54
N GLY A 421 0.59 -13.15 1.74
CA GLY A 421 -0.41 -12.98 0.69
C GLY A 421 -0.49 -11.53 0.20
N ALA A 422 -0.54 -10.54 1.10
CA ALA A 422 -0.51 -9.13 0.73
C ALA A 422 0.76 -8.75 -0.06
N ALA A 423 1.93 -9.28 0.33
CA ALA A 423 3.16 -9.12 -0.43
C ALA A 423 3.05 -9.71 -1.84
N ALA A 424 2.39 -10.87 -1.99
CA ALA A 424 2.14 -11.47 -3.30
C ALA A 424 1.20 -10.64 -4.18
N LEU A 425 0.14 -10.04 -3.60
CA LEU A 425 -0.74 -9.10 -4.29
C LEU A 425 0.02 -7.85 -4.78
N VAL A 426 0.92 -7.30 -3.95
CA VAL A 426 1.74 -6.15 -4.35
C VAL A 426 2.74 -6.55 -5.46
N MET A 427 3.34 -7.73 -5.34
CA MET A 427 4.31 -8.24 -6.32
C MET A 427 3.69 -8.54 -7.68
N SER A 428 2.44 -9.02 -7.74
CA SER A 428 1.74 -9.27 -9.00
C SER A 428 1.46 -8.00 -9.79
N LEU A 429 1.60 -6.81 -9.19
CA LEU A 429 1.48 -5.49 -9.85
C LEU A 429 2.82 -4.95 -10.37
N GLY A 430 3.87 -5.78 -10.35
CA GLY A 430 5.19 -5.44 -10.90
C GLY A 430 6.13 -4.76 -9.91
N VAL A 431 5.75 -4.69 -8.63
CA VAL A 431 6.62 -4.28 -7.52
C VAL A 431 7.44 -5.48 -7.07
N SER A 432 8.66 -5.66 -7.58
CA SER A 432 9.42 -6.90 -7.35
C SER A 432 10.63 -6.74 -6.42
N ALA A 433 11.02 -5.51 -6.08
CA ALA A 433 12.10 -5.31 -5.12
C ALA A 433 11.60 -5.49 -3.67
N PRO A 434 12.27 -6.29 -2.83
CA PRO A 434 11.76 -6.64 -1.50
C PRO A 434 11.56 -5.41 -0.62
N LEU A 435 12.55 -4.51 -0.54
CA LEU A 435 12.41 -3.25 0.20
C LEU A 435 11.24 -2.39 -0.28
N ALA A 436 10.94 -2.41 -1.59
CA ALA A 436 9.85 -1.63 -2.14
C ALA A 436 8.48 -2.25 -1.78
N VAL A 437 8.38 -3.58 -1.76
CA VAL A 437 7.20 -4.30 -1.28
C VAL A 437 6.99 -4.06 0.21
N GLU A 438 8.04 -4.22 1.01
CA GLU A 438 8.01 -3.98 2.45
C GLU A 438 7.61 -2.55 2.78
N GLU A 439 8.14 -1.56 2.04
CA GLU A 439 7.78 -0.15 2.21
C GLU A 439 6.32 0.10 1.83
N VAL A 440 5.82 -0.50 0.74
CA VAL A 440 4.38 -0.40 0.39
C VAL A 440 3.55 -0.92 1.56
N LEU A 441 3.81 -2.13 2.06
CA LEU A 441 3.07 -2.71 3.18
C LEU A 441 3.12 -1.85 4.45
N ARG A 442 4.31 -1.33 4.81
CA ARG A 442 4.49 -0.48 6.00
C ARG A 442 3.75 0.85 5.89
N SER A 443 3.84 1.49 4.74
CA SER A 443 3.33 2.85 4.55
C SER A 443 1.84 2.91 4.25
N THR A 444 1.20 1.76 4.03
CA THR A 444 -0.25 1.64 3.82
C THR A 444 -0.95 0.91 4.96
N ALA A 445 -0.23 0.53 6.02
CA ALA A 445 -0.82 -0.09 7.19
C ALA A 445 -1.84 0.87 7.84
N HIS A 446 -2.96 0.31 8.31
CA HIS A 446 -3.91 1.05 9.14
C HIS A 446 -3.28 1.36 10.50
N ASP A 447 -3.63 2.52 11.06
CA ASP A 447 -3.08 2.95 12.35
C ASP A 447 -3.37 1.93 13.47
N ALA A 448 -2.38 1.76 14.33
CA ALA A 448 -2.50 0.90 15.49
C ALA A 448 -3.50 1.49 16.51
N PRO A 449 -4.43 0.69 17.09
CA PRO A 449 -5.44 1.20 18.02
C PRO A 449 -4.88 1.96 19.24
N ASP A 450 -3.67 1.63 19.69
CA ASP A 450 -2.98 2.28 20.81
C ASP A 450 -1.69 3.02 20.40
N GLY A 451 -1.42 3.12 19.08
CA GLY A 451 -0.22 3.76 18.53
C GLY A 451 1.12 3.07 18.88
N ASN A 452 1.11 1.90 19.51
CA ASN A 452 2.33 1.27 20.03
C ASN A 452 3.15 0.57 18.93
N ARG A 453 4.22 1.23 18.48
CA ARG A 453 5.12 0.68 17.45
C ARG A 453 5.82 -0.62 17.82
N GLU A 454 6.08 -0.91 19.10
CA GLU A 454 6.68 -2.21 19.46
C GLU A 454 5.68 -3.36 19.29
N LYS A 455 4.38 -3.10 19.41
CA LYS A 455 3.33 -4.11 19.27
C LYS A 455 2.88 -4.29 17.83
N TYR A 456 2.72 -3.18 17.10
CA TYR A 456 2.10 -3.18 15.77
C TYR A 456 3.06 -2.79 14.64
N GLY A 457 4.30 -2.38 14.96
CA GLY A 457 5.25 -1.90 13.95
C GLY A 457 4.72 -0.65 13.27
N SER A 458 4.46 -0.76 11.96
CA SER A 458 3.83 0.30 11.18
C SER A 458 2.30 0.38 11.33
N GLY A 459 1.64 -0.63 11.90
CA GLY A 459 0.18 -0.68 12.01
C GLY A 459 -0.40 -2.06 11.66
N LEU A 460 -1.69 -2.12 11.37
CA LEU A 460 -2.39 -3.31 10.89
C LEU A 460 -2.26 -3.41 9.36
N VAL A 461 -2.02 -4.61 8.84
CA VAL A 461 -1.94 -4.82 7.38
C VAL A 461 -3.24 -4.41 6.67
N ASP A 462 -3.12 -3.60 5.61
CA ASP A 462 -4.20 -3.28 4.68
C ASP A 462 -3.73 -3.59 3.25
N ALA A 463 -4.15 -4.73 2.73
CA ALA A 463 -3.82 -5.15 1.38
C ALA A 463 -4.49 -4.29 0.30
N ALA A 464 -5.69 -3.76 0.58
CA ALA A 464 -6.38 -2.89 -0.36
C ALA A 464 -5.61 -1.58 -0.53
N ALA A 465 -5.18 -0.94 0.56
CA ALA A 465 -4.33 0.25 0.47
C ALA A 465 -2.97 -0.04 -0.17
N ALA A 466 -2.36 -1.18 0.14
CA ALA A 466 -1.11 -1.62 -0.47
C ALA A 466 -1.24 -1.75 -2.01
N VAL A 467 -2.29 -2.43 -2.47
CA VAL A 467 -2.61 -2.59 -3.90
C VAL A 467 -2.94 -1.25 -4.55
N ARG A 468 -3.77 -0.40 -3.92
CA ARG A 468 -4.07 0.96 -4.45
C ARG A 468 -2.80 1.80 -4.63
N LYS A 469 -1.86 1.75 -3.68
CA LYS A 469 -0.58 2.47 -3.77
C LYS A 469 0.28 1.94 -4.93
N ALA A 470 0.40 0.62 -5.06
CA ALA A 470 1.16 -0.02 -6.13
C ALA A 470 0.59 0.29 -7.53
N THR A 471 -0.72 0.47 -7.65
CA THR A 471 -1.42 0.72 -8.92
C THR A 471 -1.53 2.20 -9.28
N LEU A 472 -2.08 3.03 -8.39
CA LEU A 472 -2.42 4.43 -8.70
C LEU A 472 -1.23 5.38 -8.52
N TRP A 473 -0.63 5.39 -7.34
CA TRP A 473 0.43 6.34 -7.01
C TRP A 473 1.66 6.13 -7.91
N TRP A 474 2.10 4.89 -8.08
CA TRP A 474 3.22 4.58 -8.95
C TRP A 474 2.87 4.73 -10.43
N GLY A 475 1.63 4.44 -10.82
CA GLY A 475 1.11 4.72 -12.16
C GLY A 475 1.20 6.22 -12.52
N LEU A 476 0.79 7.10 -11.61
CA LEU A 476 0.85 8.56 -11.78
C LEU A 476 2.28 9.05 -12.03
N TRP A 477 3.26 8.57 -11.27
CA TRP A 477 4.67 8.96 -11.48
C TRP A 477 5.22 8.44 -12.80
N ARG A 478 4.92 7.19 -13.19
CA ARG A 478 5.30 6.65 -14.51
C ARG A 478 4.76 7.52 -15.64
N LEU A 479 3.48 7.89 -15.55
CA LEU A 479 2.82 8.76 -16.53
C LEU A 479 3.43 10.16 -16.52
N ALA A 480 3.70 10.75 -15.35
CA ALA A 480 4.33 12.05 -15.24
C ALA A 480 5.69 12.07 -15.93
N PHE A 481 6.56 11.08 -15.68
CA PHE A 481 7.86 10.98 -16.37
C PHE A 481 7.71 10.83 -17.88
N ALA A 482 6.76 10.01 -18.32
CA ALA A 482 6.49 9.83 -19.74
C ALA A 482 6.04 11.15 -20.41
N VAL A 483 5.10 11.86 -19.79
CA VAL A 483 4.57 13.15 -20.27
C VAL A 483 5.67 14.22 -20.29
N PHE A 484 6.44 14.37 -19.22
CA PHE A 484 7.55 15.33 -19.17
C PHE A 484 8.64 14.99 -20.20
N GLY A 485 8.99 13.71 -20.34
CA GLY A 485 9.94 13.23 -21.33
C GLY A 485 9.49 13.52 -22.77
N ALA A 486 8.22 13.25 -23.09
CA ALA A 486 7.62 13.56 -24.39
C ALA A 486 7.53 15.07 -24.63
N TRP A 487 7.13 15.86 -23.63
CA TRP A 487 7.05 17.31 -23.71
C TRP A 487 8.42 17.93 -24.03
N PHE A 488 9.47 17.51 -23.32
CA PHE A 488 10.82 17.98 -23.56
C PHE A 488 11.31 17.59 -24.96
N ALA A 489 11.08 16.34 -25.39
CA ALA A 489 11.45 15.88 -26.73
C ALA A 489 10.74 16.67 -27.85
N LEU A 490 9.42 16.88 -27.73
CA LEU A 490 8.64 17.66 -28.69
C LEU A 490 9.07 19.13 -28.72
N ARG A 491 9.31 19.75 -27.56
CA ARG A 491 9.80 21.13 -27.48
C ARG A 491 11.17 21.26 -28.16
N HIS A 492 12.07 20.33 -27.88
CA HIS A 492 13.40 20.33 -28.48
C HIS A 492 13.34 20.07 -29.99
N ALA A 493 12.55 19.08 -30.45
CA ALA A 493 12.38 18.78 -31.88
C ALA A 493 11.83 19.97 -32.67
N ARG A 494 10.93 20.79 -32.07
CA ARG A 494 10.50 22.07 -32.66
C ARG A 494 11.62 23.10 -32.73
N ALA A 495 12.42 23.22 -31.67
CA ALA A 495 13.52 24.18 -31.61
C ALA A 495 14.60 23.89 -32.66
N VAL A 496 14.86 22.60 -32.97
CA VAL A 496 15.84 22.19 -33.99
C VAL A 496 15.24 21.99 -35.38
N GLY A 497 13.96 22.34 -35.59
CA GLY A 497 13.30 22.27 -36.90
C GLY A 497 12.96 20.86 -37.40
N GLN A 498 13.06 19.82 -36.58
CA GLN A 498 12.71 18.44 -36.94
C GLN A 498 11.20 18.25 -37.16
N ILE A 499 10.38 19.03 -36.46
CA ILE A 499 8.92 19.11 -36.62
C ILE A 499 8.49 20.57 -36.76
N ARG A 500 7.40 20.84 -37.50
CA ARG A 500 6.87 22.21 -37.61
C ARG A 500 6.33 22.68 -36.25
N ALA A 501 6.40 23.97 -35.97
CA ALA A 501 5.82 24.56 -34.77
C ALA A 501 4.30 24.27 -34.63
N SER A 502 3.58 24.19 -35.75
CA SER A 502 2.16 23.85 -35.82
C SER A 502 1.85 22.35 -35.78
N GLU A 503 2.86 21.50 -35.89
CA GLU A 503 2.68 20.05 -35.90
C GLU A 503 2.46 19.53 -34.48
N LYS A 504 1.32 18.86 -34.28
CA LYS A 504 0.86 18.31 -33.00
C LYS A 504 0.96 16.79 -33.03
N ALA A 505 1.27 16.21 -31.88
CA ALA A 505 1.13 14.77 -31.70
C ALA A 505 -0.35 14.39 -31.75
N GLY A 506 -0.69 13.41 -32.61
CA GLY A 506 -2.06 12.93 -32.75
C GLY A 506 -2.52 12.07 -31.56
N PRO A 507 -3.81 11.68 -31.50
CA PRO A 507 -4.37 10.90 -30.38
C PRO A 507 -3.64 9.58 -30.13
N LEU A 508 -3.23 8.87 -31.19
CA LEU A 508 -2.52 7.59 -31.08
C LEU A 508 -1.16 7.70 -30.38
N PHE A 509 -0.51 8.86 -30.44
CA PHE A 509 0.70 9.11 -29.67
C PHE A 509 0.42 9.08 -28.17
N TRP A 510 -0.66 9.74 -27.73
CA TRP A 510 -1.02 9.78 -26.31
C TRP A 510 -1.57 8.45 -25.81
N VAL A 511 -2.30 7.70 -26.66
CA VAL A 511 -2.70 6.32 -26.37
C VAL A 511 -1.47 5.43 -26.20
N GLY A 512 -0.50 5.50 -27.11
CA GLY A 512 0.76 4.75 -27.00
C GLY A 512 1.53 5.12 -25.73
N LEU A 513 1.61 6.41 -25.40
CA LEU A 513 2.27 6.91 -24.19
C LEU A 513 1.61 6.38 -22.92
N GLY A 514 0.29 6.48 -22.84
CA GLY A 514 -0.49 5.92 -21.72
C GLY A 514 -0.28 4.41 -21.59
N ALA A 515 -0.34 3.68 -22.71
CA ALA A 515 -0.08 2.25 -22.74
C ALA A 515 1.33 1.93 -22.20
N GLY A 516 2.38 2.56 -22.74
CA GLY A 516 3.77 2.37 -22.30
C GLY A 516 4.04 2.72 -20.84
N ALA A 517 3.30 3.68 -20.28
CA ALA A 517 3.36 4.08 -18.87
C ALA A 517 2.54 3.17 -17.94
N GLY A 518 1.73 2.27 -18.49
CA GLY A 518 0.80 1.41 -17.73
C GLY A 518 -0.44 2.15 -17.24
N ALA A 519 -0.91 3.19 -17.92
CA ALA A 519 -2.08 3.98 -17.48
C ALA A 519 -3.37 3.15 -17.40
N LEU A 520 -3.49 2.09 -18.19
CA LEU A 520 -4.63 1.17 -18.13
C LEU A 520 -4.71 0.45 -16.77
N ALA A 521 -3.57 0.20 -16.13
CA ALA A 521 -3.52 -0.39 -14.79
C ALA A 521 -4.26 0.46 -13.76
N MET A 522 -4.19 1.78 -13.92
CA MET A 522 -4.77 2.74 -13.00
C MET A 522 -6.31 2.75 -13.06
N LEU A 523 -6.89 2.15 -14.09
CA LEU A 523 -8.33 2.00 -14.23
C LEU A 523 -8.86 0.75 -13.51
N ALA A 524 -7.98 -0.20 -13.16
CA ALA A 524 -8.38 -1.46 -12.53
C ALA A 524 -9.21 -1.28 -11.25
N PRO A 525 -8.87 -0.35 -10.32
CA PRO A 525 -9.69 -0.11 -9.12
C PRO A 525 -11.11 0.41 -9.41
N PHE A 526 -11.39 0.88 -10.63
CA PHE A 526 -12.67 1.48 -11.02
C PHE A 526 -13.48 0.57 -11.96
N ALA A 527 -12.95 -0.60 -12.31
CA ALA A 527 -13.42 -1.38 -13.45
C ALA A 527 -14.55 -2.38 -13.14
N GLY A 528 -15.08 -2.44 -11.91
CA GLY A 528 -16.32 -3.16 -11.56
C GLY A 528 -16.41 -4.58 -12.12
N GLU A 529 -15.88 -5.54 -11.37
CA GLU A 529 -16.15 -6.99 -11.45
C GLU A 529 -15.79 -7.80 -12.71
N ARG A 530 -15.41 -7.22 -13.84
CA ARG A 530 -15.06 -8.06 -15.00
C ARG A 530 -13.73 -7.66 -15.59
N ILE A 531 -12.80 -8.62 -15.58
CA ILE A 531 -12.02 -9.09 -16.74
C ILE A 531 -10.57 -9.42 -16.32
N SER A 532 -10.17 -10.70 -16.48
CA SER A 532 -8.76 -11.15 -16.38
C SER A 532 -7.80 -10.48 -17.38
N LEU A 533 -8.34 -9.87 -18.45
CA LEU A 533 -7.59 -8.99 -19.37
C LEU A 533 -7.15 -7.67 -18.71
N LEU A 534 -7.87 -7.16 -17.70
CA LEU A 534 -7.51 -5.92 -17.00
C LEU A 534 -6.44 -6.16 -15.93
N SER A 535 -6.43 -7.32 -15.26
CA SER A 535 -5.30 -7.68 -14.38
C SER A 535 -4.00 -7.89 -15.17
N PHE A 536 -4.08 -8.31 -16.44
CA PHE A 536 -2.95 -8.23 -17.38
C PHE A 536 -2.50 -6.79 -17.66
N LEU A 537 -3.44 -5.89 -17.94
CA LEU A 537 -3.16 -4.47 -18.17
C LEU A 537 -2.75 -3.72 -16.89
N ALA A 538 -2.95 -4.32 -15.71
CA ALA A 538 -2.52 -3.83 -14.41
C ALA A 538 -1.00 -3.82 -14.23
N LEU A 539 -0.30 -4.70 -14.95
CA LEU A 539 1.14 -4.69 -14.98
C LEU A 539 1.67 -3.53 -15.84
N PRO A 540 2.76 -2.85 -15.42
CA PRO A 540 3.49 -2.01 -16.37
C PRO A 540 3.92 -2.87 -17.56
N PRO A 541 3.88 -2.36 -18.81
CA PRO A 541 4.25 -3.14 -19.99
C PRO A 541 5.64 -3.76 -19.93
N ALA A 542 6.57 -3.09 -19.22
CA ALA A 542 7.91 -3.60 -18.95
C ALA A 542 7.92 -4.94 -18.18
N ALA A 543 6.87 -5.26 -17.42
CA ALA A 543 6.73 -6.54 -16.73
C ALA A 543 6.05 -7.63 -17.57
N TRP A 544 5.38 -7.29 -18.68
CA TRP A 544 4.62 -8.26 -19.48
C TRP A 544 5.48 -9.39 -20.06
N PRO A 545 6.70 -9.16 -20.59
CA PRO A 545 7.49 -10.25 -21.15
C PRO A 545 7.79 -11.35 -20.13
N GLN A 546 8.02 -10.99 -18.86
CA GLN A 546 8.24 -11.96 -17.79
C GLN A 546 7.03 -12.88 -17.58
N ARG A 547 5.82 -12.37 -17.80
CA ARG A 547 4.56 -13.11 -17.65
C ARG A 547 4.39 -14.17 -18.75
N PHE A 548 4.72 -13.83 -20.00
CA PHE A 548 4.48 -14.70 -21.16
C PHE A 548 5.63 -15.65 -21.48
N LEU A 549 6.86 -15.18 -21.29
CA LEU A 549 8.07 -15.85 -21.77
C LEU A 549 8.95 -16.34 -20.61
N GLY A 550 8.46 -16.20 -19.37
CA GLY A 550 9.12 -16.67 -18.16
C GLY A 550 10.20 -15.72 -17.60
N PRO A 551 10.94 -16.14 -16.56
CA PRO A 551 11.81 -15.28 -15.77
C PRO A 551 12.91 -14.57 -16.58
N LEU A 552 13.48 -15.24 -17.58
CA LEU A 552 14.55 -14.69 -18.42
C LEU A 552 14.07 -13.53 -19.30
N ALA A 553 12.78 -13.50 -19.64
CA ALA A 553 12.20 -12.43 -20.45
C ALA A 553 11.95 -11.14 -19.67
N GLY A 554 12.00 -11.17 -18.33
CA GLY A 554 12.02 -9.94 -17.52
C GLY A 554 13.14 -8.98 -17.94
N TYR A 555 14.27 -9.50 -18.42
CA TYR A 555 15.34 -8.69 -19.00
C TYR A 555 14.85 -7.84 -20.18
N ILE A 556 14.16 -8.47 -21.13
CA ILE A 556 13.70 -7.81 -22.35
C ILE A 556 12.72 -6.70 -22.00
N GLY A 557 11.77 -6.99 -21.11
CA GLY A 557 10.74 -6.04 -20.71
C GLY A 557 11.27 -4.83 -19.93
N TRP A 558 12.21 -5.05 -19.00
CA TRP A 558 12.85 -3.97 -18.23
C TRP A 558 14.02 -3.30 -18.96
N SER A 559 14.23 -3.61 -20.25
CA SER A 559 15.24 -2.97 -21.10
C SER A 559 14.62 -2.06 -22.16
N ALA A 560 15.46 -1.39 -22.94
CA ALA A 560 15.03 -0.62 -24.10
C ALA A 560 14.76 -1.49 -25.35
N LEU A 561 14.93 -2.81 -25.30
CA LEU A 561 14.86 -3.67 -26.49
C LEU A 561 13.49 -3.65 -27.16
N VAL A 562 12.40 -3.71 -26.39
CA VAL A 562 11.03 -3.64 -26.92
C VAL A 562 10.76 -2.31 -27.61
N PRO A 563 10.91 -1.14 -26.96
CA PRO A 563 10.66 0.14 -27.62
C PRO A 563 11.63 0.40 -28.79
N PHE A 564 12.87 -0.08 -28.72
CA PHE A 564 13.82 0.05 -29.83
C PHE A 564 13.41 -0.81 -31.03
N ALA A 565 13.03 -2.06 -30.81
CA ALA A 565 12.57 -2.97 -31.86
C ALA A 565 11.29 -2.48 -32.55
N LEU A 566 10.39 -1.83 -31.81
CA LEU A 566 9.19 -1.20 -32.39
C LEU A 566 9.51 0.11 -33.12
N ALA A 567 10.48 0.89 -32.61
CA ALA A 567 10.88 2.14 -33.24
C ALA A 567 11.61 1.95 -34.58
N LEU A 568 12.36 0.86 -34.75
CA LEU A 568 13.10 0.61 -35.98
C LEU A 568 12.21 0.57 -37.24
N PRO A 569 11.18 -0.30 -37.35
CA PRO A 569 10.28 -0.31 -38.52
C PRO A 569 9.44 0.96 -38.61
N ALA A 570 9.05 1.55 -37.48
CA ALA A 570 8.30 2.81 -37.46
C ALA A 570 9.11 3.96 -38.08
N ARG A 571 10.43 3.92 -37.96
CA ARG A 571 11.34 4.92 -38.52
C ARG A 571 11.61 4.75 -40.01
N LEU A 572 11.39 3.56 -40.55
CA LEU A 572 11.45 3.31 -41.99
C LEU A 572 10.23 3.92 -42.73
N ALA A 573 9.14 4.19 -42.01
CA ALA A 573 7.99 4.89 -42.57
C ALA A 573 8.26 6.39 -42.77
N SER A 574 7.75 6.97 -43.85
CA SER A 574 7.80 8.41 -44.06
C SER A 574 6.91 9.14 -43.05
N ARG A 575 7.45 10.19 -42.42
CA ARG A 575 6.77 11.00 -41.39
C ARG A 575 6.15 10.16 -40.26
N PRO A 576 6.96 9.50 -39.42
CA PRO A 576 6.47 8.54 -38.44
C PRO A 576 5.43 9.14 -37.48
N LEU A 577 5.60 10.40 -37.06
CA LEU A 577 4.65 11.09 -36.19
C LEU A 577 3.25 11.31 -36.80
N GLN A 578 3.13 11.28 -38.13
CA GLN A 578 1.86 11.44 -38.85
C GLN A 578 1.20 10.11 -39.20
N ASN A 579 1.97 9.02 -39.26
CA ASN A 579 1.43 7.68 -39.43
C ASN A 579 0.94 7.13 -38.09
N ALA A 580 -0.22 6.45 -38.10
CA ALA A 580 -0.79 5.77 -36.95
C ALA A 580 0.22 4.90 -36.20
N PHE A 581 0.96 4.05 -36.92
CA PHE A 581 1.94 3.14 -36.30
C PHE A 581 3.11 3.89 -35.67
N GLY A 582 3.69 4.87 -36.39
CA GLY A 582 4.84 5.63 -35.89
C GLY A 582 4.49 6.55 -34.72
N ALA A 583 3.30 7.16 -34.73
CA ALA A 583 2.79 7.95 -33.61
C ALA A 583 2.59 7.07 -32.36
N ALA A 584 1.94 5.91 -32.51
CA ALA A 584 1.75 4.96 -31.42
C ALA A 584 3.08 4.43 -30.87
N ALA A 585 4.03 4.05 -31.74
CA ALA A 585 5.35 3.57 -31.36
C ALA A 585 6.17 4.66 -30.63
N ALA A 586 6.10 5.91 -31.08
CA ALA A 586 6.77 7.03 -30.43
C ALA A 586 6.20 7.29 -29.04
N GLY A 587 4.86 7.30 -28.92
CA GLY A 587 4.16 7.38 -27.64
C GLY A 587 4.60 6.26 -26.69
N LEU A 588 4.51 5.01 -27.16
CA LEU A 588 4.88 3.83 -26.40
C LEU A 588 6.32 3.89 -25.90
N ALA A 589 7.28 4.33 -26.74
CA ALA A 589 8.67 4.49 -26.33
C ALA A 589 8.85 5.52 -25.19
N PHE A 590 8.14 6.64 -25.23
CA PHE A 590 8.15 7.62 -24.12
C PHE A 590 7.46 7.07 -22.86
N GLY A 591 6.34 6.37 -23.01
CA GLY A 591 5.67 5.66 -21.92
C GLY A 591 6.60 4.66 -21.24
N TRP A 592 7.26 3.81 -22.03
CA TRP A 592 8.21 2.80 -21.57
C TRP A 592 9.40 3.45 -20.86
N SER A 593 9.93 4.55 -21.41
CA SER A 593 10.97 5.35 -20.77
C SER A 593 10.54 5.87 -19.39
N GLY A 594 9.31 6.35 -19.25
CA GLY A 594 8.76 6.78 -17.96
C GLY A 594 8.70 5.65 -16.94
N THR A 595 8.26 4.46 -17.38
CA THR A 595 8.24 3.24 -16.57
C THR A 595 9.64 2.83 -16.08
N LEU A 596 10.63 2.83 -16.98
CA LEU A 596 12.02 2.49 -16.66
C LEU A 596 12.66 3.52 -15.72
N LEU A 597 12.40 4.81 -15.94
CA LEU A 597 12.90 5.89 -15.09
C LEU A 597 12.32 5.81 -13.68
N HIS A 598 11.01 5.56 -13.56
CA HIS A 598 10.35 5.31 -12.29
C HIS A 598 10.99 4.12 -11.55
N ALA A 599 11.16 2.98 -12.24
CA ALA A 599 11.78 1.79 -11.65
C ALA A 599 13.21 2.06 -11.17
N ALA A 600 13.97 2.89 -11.87
CA ALA A 600 15.33 3.26 -11.49
C ALA A 600 15.37 4.17 -10.23
N ILE A 601 14.51 5.18 -10.17
CA ILE A 601 14.49 6.17 -9.08
C ILE A 601 13.96 5.53 -7.79
N TRP A 602 12.83 4.84 -7.86
CA TRP A 602 12.18 4.23 -6.69
C TRP A 602 12.63 2.79 -6.41
N ARG A 603 13.53 2.23 -7.23
CA ARG A 603 14.07 0.87 -7.07
C ARG A 603 12.97 -0.18 -6.91
N THR A 604 11.88 -0.06 -7.68
CA THR A 604 10.69 -0.89 -7.52
C THR A 604 10.82 -2.29 -8.12
N VAL A 605 11.92 -2.56 -8.81
CA VAL A 605 12.16 -3.79 -9.55
C VAL A 605 13.44 -4.44 -9.06
N ALA A 606 13.43 -5.77 -8.92
CA ALA A 606 14.63 -6.56 -8.70
C ALA A 606 14.90 -7.46 -9.92
N LEU A 607 16.11 -7.37 -10.47
CA LEU A 607 16.64 -8.23 -11.52
C LEU A 607 17.69 -9.18 -10.93
N PRO A 608 17.36 -10.47 -10.68
CA PRO A 608 18.22 -11.38 -9.89
C PRO A 608 19.62 -11.65 -10.46
N TRP A 609 19.84 -11.40 -11.75
CA TRP A 609 21.11 -11.63 -12.44
C TRP A 609 22.11 -10.46 -12.29
N MET A 610 21.65 -9.29 -11.84
CA MET A 610 22.48 -8.09 -11.76
C MET A 610 22.69 -7.66 -10.30
N PRO A 611 23.91 -7.24 -9.92
CA PRO A 611 24.14 -6.63 -8.62
C PRO A 611 23.20 -5.44 -8.38
N ALA A 612 22.58 -5.38 -7.21
CA ALA A 612 21.60 -4.35 -6.85
C ALA A 612 22.15 -2.91 -7.02
N LEU A 613 23.48 -2.72 -6.88
CA LEU A 613 24.14 -1.44 -7.10
C LEU A 613 24.11 -0.97 -8.56
N LEU A 614 24.21 -1.89 -9.52
CA LEU A 614 24.26 -1.56 -10.96
C LEU A 614 22.88 -1.36 -11.57
N MET A 615 21.84 -1.90 -10.91
CA MET A 615 20.49 -1.94 -11.43
C MET A 615 19.88 -0.57 -11.73
N PRO A 616 19.99 0.47 -10.86
CA PRO A 616 19.50 1.80 -11.20
C PRO A 616 20.20 2.38 -12.44
N PHE A 617 21.50 2.18 -12.59
CA PHE A 617 22.25 2.70 -13.75
C PHE A 617 21.83 2.02 -15.06
N TRP A 618 21.63 0.71 -15.02
CA TRP A 618 21.15 -0.05 -16.19
C TRP A 618 19.72 0.36 -16.59
N LEU A 619 18.83 0.55 -15.61
CA LEU A 619 17.46 1.03 -15.86
C LEU A 619 17.46 2.47 -16.38
N LEU A 620 18.32 3.36 -15.85
CA LEU A 620 18.48 4.73 -16.36
C LEU A 620 19.01 4.76 -17.79
N ALA A 621 20.01 3.93 -18.11
CA ALA A 621 20.54 3.81 -19.47
C ALA A 621 19.45 3.29 -20.43
N SER A 622 18.70 2.28 -20.02
CA SER A 622 17.57 1.74 -20.80
C SER A 622 16.45 2.78 -20.97
N ALA A 623 16.13 3.54 -19.93
CA ALA A 623 15.16 4.64 -20.01
C ALA A 623 15.61 5.69 -21.02
N PHE A 624 16.89 6.06 -21.00
CA PHE A 624 17.47 7.01 -21.96
C PHE A 624 17.43 6.49 -23.39
N ILE A 625 17.76 5.22 -23.63
CA ILE A 625 17.70 4.60 -24.97
C ILE A 625 16.26 4.55 -25.48
N ALA A 626 15.30 4.16 -24.63
CA ALA A 626 13.87 4.17 -24.99
C ALA A 626 13.38 5.59 -25.33
N TRP A 627 13.79 6.59 -24.53
CA TRP A 627 13.50 7.99 -24.82
C TRP A 627 14.11 8.45 -26.15
N MET A 628 15.35 8.07 -26.44
CA MET A 628 16.01 8.37 -27.71
C MET A 628 15.32 7.69 -28.90
N ALA A 629 14.81 6.47 -28.73
CA ALA A 629 14.02 5.76 -29.75
C ALA A 629 12.72 6.52 -30.06
N GLY A 630 11.97 6.93 -29.03
CA GLY A 630 10.77 7.76 -29.19
C GLY A 630 11.06 9.11 -29.84
N ARG A 631 12.15 9.76 -29.44
CA ARG A 631 12.61 11.01 -30.04
C ARG A 631 13.00 10.85 -31.52
N GLY A 632 13.66 9.75 -31.87
CA GLY A 632 14.02 9.44 -33.25
C GLY A 632 12.80 9.47 -34.17
N LEU A 633 11.68 8.91 -33.72
CA LEU A 633 10.42 8.88 -34.48
C LEU A 633 9.75 10.25 -34.68
N LEU A 634 10.23 11.31 -34.02
CA LEU A 634 9.74 12.66 -34.25
C LEU A 634 10.29 13.28 -35.54
N SER A 635 11.42 12.81 -36.07
CA SER A 635 12.03 13.45 -37.25
C SER A 635 11.30 13.12 -38.54
N ARG A 636 11.31 14.08 -39.47
CA ARG A 636 10.70 13.93 -40.80
C ARG A 636 11.51 13.10 -41.78
N GLU A 637 12.83 13.09 -41.65
CA GLU A 637 13.71 12.36 -42.56
C GLU A 637 13.81 10.88 -42.16
N PRO A 638 13.68 9.94 -43.11
CA PRO A 638 13.97 8.53 -42.88
C PRO A 638 15.47 8.34 -42.58
N LEU A 639 15.83 7.24 -41.92
CA LEU A 639 17.23 6.82 -41.77
C LEU A 639 17.84 6.66 -43.17
N ARG A 640 18.87 7.44 -43.48
CA ARG A 640 19.70 7.25 -44.68
C ARG A 640 20.74 6.17 -44.44
#